data_AF-A0AAD5XJ95-F1
#
_entry.id   AF-A0AAD5XJ95-F1
#
_cell.length_a   1.000
_cell.length_b   1.000
_cell.length_c   1.000
_cell.angle_alpha   90.00
_cell.angle_beta   90.00
_cell.angle_gamma   90.00
#
_symmetry.space_group_name_H-M   'P 1'
#
loop_
_entity.id
_entity.type
_entity.pdbx_description
1 polymer ?
#
loop_
_entity_poly.entity_id
_entity_poly.type
_entity_poly.pdbx_seq_one_letter_code
_entity_poly.pdbx_strand_id
1 'polypeptide(L)'
;MKFLVLLASIAVAVQAQASASPISPVPHNLLWPRPQQFTNGTTDYSVDPHSLKFNLKFNQIANGNDVVVRKAVNRLKDAALKIGCPAKGTPAITQVFVSVTGKDPADLAQADESYTLVTDATSVTITAKNTVGALHGLQTLTQLIKPNERIPFHVETNTAGCQKAARVGIKTGFVIPSGPWSISDSPSYSWRGVSLDTSRNYIPVSSILRTLDGMAATKLNVLHWHLVDATAFPLVSKTYPDLRSSAYSPLSIYTYTDVEEIIAYAADLGIRVIPEFDTPAHTYSLSFAKELAPFVLCPNGGAGGTNSFWPTCPEPPCGNVNVADPGAAPAIAKLLKEYAGLFTDSVLHLGGDEIENYCLNVSPQFTDIAFGKGNPVPATGTAAWSAGLATVYQSYIDTLLETTTAAGKQTMHWEDIVLNDGVVLPNNTIIQVWNSWDNTVSKNSLQKALALDRYQIVDTNSEYYYLDGGSGAWLTDRGFGPGGNSWEEAYWIPYIDWERIYTHDPRTSPIENTTDTTGSGYSTINGVIQVPTGNLQSIIGAEAAIWGERIGDSNLDTKLWPRAACAAEALWSADSFPTPSNKDFFEALPRLQVFRDRLISQEFVGANNIFVLARTTAYYHRTLGRALSSAMCVGQTLKRPFRETWPTLVLTDLSFANISTAGAIAPISAYVMWLNKLGGNMEISVRNINLIRDLKSNGLLTARIDLICCIDALFVANVLEELPAQTCLTYMEFGSQYRYLNGIAAALSRSLVRIEKLELFHVTFLLLDSLKFVKGLKVLILTKADMKTLLSKSFDWSINCLSLQVVFFKGLLGDHYQFAGKIAAKILGKSLRKLVFQFGYLHIRPQKEKIEIMEKVFNSVNTEQLGWSSVVKGISIIWNRSVD
;
A
#
# COMPACT_ATOMS: atom_id res chain seq x y z
N MET A 1 -17.25 -8.98 58.31
CA MET A 1 -18.14 -8.73 57.17
C MET A 1 -17.48 -8.04 55.97
N LYS A 2 -16.63 -7.02 56.13
CA LYS A 2 -15.95 -6.35 54.99
C LYS A 2 -14.91 -7.21 54.23
N PHE A 3 -14.38 -8.28 54.84
CA PHE A 3 -13.44 -9.21 54.20
C PHE A 3 -14.12 -10.30 53.34
N LEU A 4 -15.40 -10.60 53.59
CA LEU A 4 -16.17 -11.60 52.83
C LEU A 4 -16.77 -11.01 51.55
N VAL A 5 -17.05 -9.71 51.53
CA VAL A 5 -17.51 -9.00 50.31
C VAL A 5 -16.37 -8.86 49.30
N LEU A 6 -15.13 -8.66 49.75
CA LEU A 6 -13.97 -8.54 48.86
C LEU A 6 -13.61 -9.86 48.15
N LEU A 7 -13.80 -11.00 48.82
CA LEU A 7 -13.60 -12.32 48.21
C LEU A 7 -14.70 -12.67 47.21
N ALA A 8 -15.94 -12.20 47.42
CA ALA A 8 -17.01 -12.33 46.42
C ALA A 8 -16.77 -11.44 45.19
N SER A 9 -16.20 -10.24 45.37
CA SER A 9 -15.81 -9.35 44.26
C SER A 9 -14.63 -9.87 43.44
N ILE A 10 -13.69 -10.59 44.07
CA ILE A 10 -12.54 -11.21 43.38
C ILE A 10 -12.95 -12.52 42.70
N ALA A 11 -13.98 -13.22 43.20
CA ALA A 11 -14.52 -14.41 42.54
C ALA A 11 -15.35 -14.07 41.28
N VAL A 12 -15.98 -12.88 41.21
CA VAL A 12 -16.72 -12.42 40.02
C VAL A 12 -15.79 -11.80 38.96
N ALA A 13 -14.58 -11.35 39.33
CA ALA A 13 -13.61 -10.75 38.41
C ALA A 13 -12.63 -11.75 37.74
N VAL A 14 -12.69 -13.04 38.07
CA VAL A 14 -11.87 -14.10 37.44
C VAL A 14 -12.65 -14.87 36.36
N GLN A 15 -13.85 -14.40 36.00
CA GLN A 15 -14.67 -14.93 34.92
C GLN A 15 -14.82 -13.99 33.72
N ALA A 16 -13.92 -13.01 33.56
CA ALA A 16 -13.59 -12.57 32.21
C ALA A 16 -12.74 -13.68 31.57
N GLN A 17 -13.41 -14.77 31.17
CA GLN A 17 -12.94 -15.59 30.05
C GLN A 17 -12.42 -14.61 29.00
N ALA A 18 -11.21 -14.85 28.47
CA ALA A 18 -10.90 -14.35 27.13
C ALA A 18 -12.14 -14.68 26.30
N SER A 19 -12.93 -13.66 25.95
CA SER A 19 -14.25 -13.88 25.38
C SER A 19 -14.01 -14.65 24.11
N ALA A 20 -14.31 -15.94 24.12
CA ALA A 20 -14.25 -16.75 22.93
C ALA A 20 -15.11 -16.03 21.89
N SER A 21 -14.60 -15.92 20.67
CA SER A 21 -15.34 -15.32 19.56
C SER A 21 -16.79 -15.80 19.60
N PRO A 22 -17.79 -14.90 19.56
CA PRO A 22 -19.19 -15.31 19.57
C PRO A 22 -19.56 -16.07 18.29
N ILE A 23 -18.73 -15.96 17.24
CA ILE A 23 -18.88 -16.68 15.98
C ILE A 23 -18.05 -17.96 15.99
N SER A 24 -18.54 -19.00 15.31
CA SER A 24 -17.77 -20.21 15.09
C SER A 24 -16.52 -19.87 14.27
N PRO A 25 -15.30 -20.13 14.81
CA PRO A 25 -14.06 -19.79 14.12
C PRO A 25 -13.87 -20.68 12.90
N VAL A 26 -13.37 -20.13 11.79
CA VAL A 26 -13.04 -20.95 10.63
C VAL A 26 -11.80 -21.82 10.93
N PRO A 27 -11.91 -23.16 10.84
CA PRO A 27 -10.78 -24.06 11.06
C PRO A 27 -9.54 -23.68 10.25
N HIS A 28 -8.38 -23.69 10.92
CA HIS A 28 -7.07 -23.35 10.34
C HIS A 28 -6.99 -21.97 9.67
N ASN A 29 -7.95 -21.09 9.93
CA ASN A 29 -8.03 -19.74 9.40
C ASN A 29 -8.05 -19.66 7.86
N LEU A 30 -8.65 -20.65 7.17
CA LEU A 30 -8.45 -20.81 5.73
C LEU A 30 -9.34 -19.94 4.83
N LEU A 31 -10.55 -19.61 5.26
CA LEU A 31 -11.58 -19.07 4.37
C LEU A 31 -11.68 -17.55 4.47
N TRP A 32 -11.62 -16.92 3.29
CA TRP A 32 -11.81 -15.49 3.07
C TRP A 32 -12.37 -15.23 1.66
N PRO A 33 -13.59 -14.70 1.49
CA PRO A 33 -14.57 -14.42 2.53
C PRO A 33 -15.00 -15.65 3.32
N ARG A 34 -15.34 -15.45 4.60
CA ARG A 34 -16.03 -16.42 5.45
C ARG A 34 -17.39 -16.79 4.82
N PRO A 35 -17.68 -18.08 4.58
CA PRO A 35 -18.99 -18.47 4.05
C PRO A 35 -20.14 -18.11 4.99
N GLN A 36 -21.33 -17.92 4.42
CA GLN A 36 -22.56 -17.66 5.18
C GLN A 36 -22.81 -18.74 6.23
N GLN A 37 -22.75 -20.00 5.79
CA GLN A 37 -22.97 -21.17 6.64
C GLN A 37 -21.95 -22.24 6.30
N PHE A 38 -21.33 -22.79 7.34
CA PHE A 38 -20.45 -23.95 7.20
C PHE A 38 -20.51 -24.84 8.44
N THR A 39 -20.25 -26.13 8.22
CA THR A 39 -19.86 -27.09 9.26
C THR A 39 -18.61 -27.82 8.81
N ASN A 40 -17.86 -28.35 9.76
CA ASN A 40 -16.61 -29.05 9.55
C ASN A 40 -16.53 -30.27 10.49
N GLY A 41 -15.68 -31.23 10.13
CA GLY A 41 -15.32 -32.35 10.98
C GLY A 41 -13.95 -32.16 11.61
N THR A 42 -13.31 -33.27 11.94
CA THR A 42 -12.01 -33.31 12.65
C THR A 42 -10.93 -34.08 11.90
N THR A 43 -11.21 -34.58 10.69
CA THR A 43 -10.31 -35.45 9.93
C THR A 43 -9.64 -34.70 8.79
N ASP A 44 -8.32 -34.78 8.70
CA ASP A 44 -7.57 -34.23 7.58
C ASP A 44 -7.53 -35.23 6.42
N TYR A 45 -7.95 -34.81 5.24
CA TYR A 45 -7.91 -35.63 4.02
C TYR A 45 -6.77 -35.19 3.12
N SER A 46 -5.85 -36.10 2.80
CA SER A 46 -4.78 -35.82 1.84
C SER A 46 -5.35 -35.60 0.44
N VAL A 47 -4.79 -34.63 -0.27
CA VAL A 47 -5.18 -34.26 -1.62
C VAL A 47 -3.94 -33.94 -2.44
N ASP A 48 -3.96 -34.25 -3.73
CA ASP A 48 -2.95 -33.80 -4.69
C ASP A 48 -3.62 -32.95 -5.77
N PRO A 49 -3.46 -31.61 -5.74
CA PRO A 49 -4.09 -30.71 -6.69
C PRO A 49 -3.79 -31.07 -8.16
N HIS A 50 -2.59 -31.59 -8.44
CA HIS A 50 -2.19 -31.91 -9.81
C HIS A 50 -3.00 -33.09 -10.38
N SER A 51 -3.17 -34.15 -9.60
CA SER A 51 -3.86 -35.38 -10.02
C SER A 51 -5.37 -35.41 -9.77
N LEU A 52 -5.95 -34.37 -9.15
CA LEU A 52 -7.41 -34.24 -8.99
C LEU A 52 -8.15 -34.37 -10.32
N LYS A 53 -9.14 -35.27 -10.35
CA LYS A 53 -10.03 -35.49 -11.49
C LYS A 53 -11.31 -34.69 -11.30
N PHE A 54 -11.62 -33.82 -12.25
CA PHE A 54 -12.82 -32.99 -12.24
C PHE A 54 -13.90 -33.59 -13.14
N ASN A 55 -15.06 -33.86 -12.56
CA ASN A 55 -16.26 -34.34 -13.23
C ASN A 55 -17.25 -33.17 -13.35
N LEU A 56 -17.33 -32.57 -14.53
CA LEU A 56 -18.18 -31.40 -14.77
C LEU A 56 -19.53 -31.83 -15.36
N LYS A 57 -20.63 -31.41 -14.73
CA LYS A 57 -22.00 -31.69 -15.18
C LYS A 57 -22.77 -30.37 -15.38
N PHE A 58 -23.37 -30.22 -16.55
CA PHE A 58 -24.19 -29.06 -16.90
C PHE A 58 -25.59 -29.56 -17.28
N ASN A 59 -26.59 -29.26 -16.47
CA ASN A 59 -27.97 -29.74 -16.71
C ASN A 59 -28.65 -29.01 -17.87
N GLN A 60 -28.26 -27.75 -18.10
CA GLN A 60 -28.65 -26.97 -19.27
C GLN A 60 -27.36 -26.53 -19.95
N ILE A 61 -27.05 -27.11 -21.11
CA ILE A 61 -25.85 -26.75 -21.87
C ILE A 61 -26.09 -25.39 -22.52
N ALA A 62 -25.61 -24.32 -21.89
CA ALA A 62 -25.34 -23.08 -22.59
C ALA A 62 -23.93 -23.16 -23.20
N ASN A 63 -23.78 -22.68 -24.43
CA ASN A 63 -22.50 -22.67 -25.13
C ASN A 63 -21.48 -21.86 -24.32
N GLY A 64 -20.40 -22.49 -23.83
CA GLY A 64 -19.27 -21.82 -23.19
C GLY A 64 -19.14 -22.02 -21.67
N ASN A 65 -20.18 -22.46 -20.96
CA ASN A 65 -20.14 -22.68 -19.50
C ASN A 65 -19.03 -23.66 -19.09
N ASP A 66 -18.85 -24.71 -19.89
CA ASP A 66 -17.83 -25.72 -19.62
C ASP A 66 -16.41 -25.17 -19.81
N VAL A 67 -16.19 -24.27 -20.77
CA VAL A 67 -14.91 -23.61 -21.00
C VAL A 67 -14.53 -22.74 -19.80
N VAL A 68 -15.47 -21.90 -19.32
CA VAL A 68 -15.24 -21.00 -18.18
C VAL A 68 -14.92 -21.81 -16.91
N VAL A 69 -15.71 -22.84 -16.60
CA VAL A 69 -15.44 -23.71 -15.44
C VAL A 69 -14.12 -24.47 -15.58
N ARG A 70 -13.75 -24.94 -16.78
CA ARG A 70 -12.45 -25.58 -17.02
C ARG A 70 -11.27 -24.63 -16.80
N LYS A 71 -11.38 -23.37 -17.22
CA LYS A 71 -10.36 -22.34 -16.92
C LYS A 71 -10.22 -22.16 -15.41
N ALA A 72 -11.32 -22.11 -14.68
CA ALA A 72 -11.31 -22.03 -13.21
C ALA A 72 -10.67 -23.24 -12.54
N VAL A 73 -10.93 -24.45 -13.05
CA VAL A 73 -10.27 -25.68 -12.59
C VAL A 73 -8.75 -25.61 -12.78
N ASN A 74 -8.29 -25.12 -13.93
CA ASN A 74 -6.84 -24.95 -14.17
C ASN A 74 -6.24 -23.93 -13.20
N ARG A 75 -6.89 -22.78 -13.02
CA ARG A 75 -6.47 -21.76 -12.05
C ARG A 75 -6.36 -22.32 -10.63
N LEU A 76 -7.32 -23.12 -10.17
CA LEU A 76 -7.26 -23.78 -8.86
C LEU A 76 -6.02 -24.66 -8.72
N LYS A 77 -5.71 -25.47 -9.74
CA LYS A 77 -4.52 -26.34 -9.72
C LYS A 77 -3.24 -25.52 -9.62
N ASP A 78 -3.12 -24.49 -10.46
CA ASP A 78 -1.94 -23.61 -10.48
C ASP A 78 -1.80 -22.85 -9.16
N ALA A 79 -2.90 -22.29 -8.66
CA ALA A 79 -2.96 -21.53 -7.41
C ALA A 79 -2.56 -22.36 -6.19
N ALA A 80 -2.96 -23.64 -6.14
CA ALA A 80 -2.56 -24.56 -5.08
C ALA A 80 -1.07 -24.93 -5.16
N LEU A 81 -0.52 -25.11 -6.38
CA LEU A 81 0.90 -25.42 -6.58
C LEU A 81 1.81 -24.22 -6.31
N LYS A 82 1.31 -22.99 -6.35
CA LYS A 82 2.06 -21.79 -5.95
C LYS A 82 2.28 -21.65 -4.43
N ILE A 83 1.53 -22.39 -3.60
CA ILE A 83 1.63 -22.26 -2.13
C ILE A 83 2.33 -23.43 -1.43
N GLY A 84 2.70 -24.49 -2.16
CA GLY A 84 3.28 -25.69 -1.57
C GLY A 84 3.89 -26.64 -2.60
N CYS A 85 4.50 -27.72 -2.12
CA CYS A 85 5.10 -28.74 -2.97
C CYS A 85 4.30 -30.05 -2.92
N PRO A 86 4.10 -30.72 -4.06
CA PRO A 86 3.41 -32.01 -4.08
C PRO A 86 4.23 -33.10 -3.37
N ALA A 87 3.53 -34.06 -2.75
CA ALA A 87 4.14 -35.25 -2.14
C ALA A 87 3.87 -36.49 -2.98
N LYS A 88 4.73 -37.51 -2.84
CA LYS A 88 4.50 -38.84 -3.41
C LYS A 88 3.60 -39.64 -2.46
N GLY A 89 2.46 -40.12 -2.96
CA GLY A 89 1.53 -40.97 -2.21
C GLY A 89 0.16 -41.03 -2.89
N THR A 90 -0.72 -41.93 -2.42
CA THR A 90 -2.11 -41.96 -2.88
C THR A 90 -2.92 -40.96 -2.05
N PRO A 91 -3.45 -39.88 -2.65
CA PRO A 91 -4.30 -38.94 -1.93
C PRO A 91 -5.63 -39.61 -1.56
N ALA A 92 -6.20 -39.21 -0.41
CA ALA A 92 -7.52 -39.66 0.00
C ALA A 92 -8.60 -39.11 -0.96
N ILE A 93 -8.58 -37.80 -1.17
CA ILE A 93 -9.48 -37.13 -2.11
C ILE A 93 -8.88 -37.17 -3.52
N THR A 94 -9.60 -37.79 -4.46
CA THR A 94 -9.16 -37.98 -5.85
C THR A 94 -10.10 -37.37 -6.88
N GLN A 95 -11.33 -37.03 -6.48
CA GLN A 95 -12.37 -36.56 -7.39
C GLN A 95 -13.03 -35.27 -6.90
N VAL A 96 -13.36 -34.39 -7.85
CA VAL A 96 -14.18 -33.21 -7.62
C VAL A 96 -15.34 -33.25 -8.61
N PHE A 97 -16.57 -33.22 -8.11
CA PHE A 97 -17.78 -33.11 -8.90
C PHE A 97 -18.25 -31.67 -8.89
N VAL A 98 -18.45 -31.08 -10.07
CA VAL A 98 -18.99 -29.72 -10.21
C VAL A 98 -20.26 -29.80 -11.04
N SER A 99 -21.39 -29.37 -10.47
CA SER A 99 -22.69 -29.40 -11.14
C SER A 99 -23.27 -28.00 -11.24
N VAL A 100 -23.48 -27.52 -12.47
CA VAL A 100 -24.26 -26.30 -12.77
C VAL A 100 -25.65 -26.71 -13.22
N THR A 101 -26.66 -26.29 -12.46
CA THR A 101 -28.03 -26.83 -12.58
C THR A 101 -28.97 -25.99 -13.44
N GLY A 102 -28.74 -24.68 -13.52
CA GLY A 102 -29.51 -23.73 -14.32
C GLY A 102 -28.79 -23.28 -15.59
N LYS A 103 -29.45 -22.39 -16.33
CA LYS A 103 -28.89 -21.67 -17.47
C LYS A 103 -28.38 -20.31 -17.01
N ASP A 104 -27.19 -19.93 -17.47
CA ASP A 104 -26.66 -18.61 -17.17
C ASP A 104 -27.48 -17.51 -17.84
N PRO A 105 -27.73 -16.39 -17.12
CA PRO A 105 -28.34 -15.23 -17.74
C PRO A 105 -27.42 -14.63 -18.79
N ALA A 106 -28.00 -13.84 -19.71
CA ALA A 106 -27.22 -13.11 -20.71
C ALA A 106 -26.35 -12.02 -20.06
N ASP A 107 -26.84 -11.43 -18.97
CA ASP A 107 -26.15 -10.40 -18.19
C ASP A 107 -25.64 -11.01 -16.87
N LEU A 108 -24.33 -10.87 -16.62
CA LEU A 108 -23.69 -11.36 -15.39
C LEU A 108 -24.28 -10.73 -14.13
N ALA A 109 -24.84 -9.51 -14.20
CA ALA A 109 -25.50 -8.85 -13.07
C ALA A 109 -26.68 -9.67 -12.51
N GLN A 110 -27.28 -10.55 -13.32
CA GLN A 110 -28.43 -11.37 -12.95
C GLN A 110 -28.04 -12.77 -12.50
N ALA A 111 -26.74 -13.11 -12.48
CA ALA A 111 -26.27 -14.45 -12.18
C ALA A 111 -26.49 -14.80 -10.71
N ASP A 112 -27.01 -15.99 -10.46
CA ASP A 112 -27.09 -16.54 -9.12
C ASP A 112 -25.69 -17.01 -8.67
N GLU A 113 -25.13 -16.28 -7.72
CA GLU A 113 -23.78 -16.49 -7.20
C GLU A 113 -23.73 -17.55 -6.07
N SER A 114 -24.86 -18.18 -5.74
CA SER A 114 -24.91 -19.17 -4.65
C SER A 114 -24.32 -20.52 -5.05
N TYR A 115 -23.75 -21.21 -4.06
CA TYR A 115 -23.25 -22.56 -4.22
C TYR A 115 -23.30 -23.35 -2.90
N THR A 116 -23.24 -24.67 -3.05
CA THR A 116 -22.93 -25.59 -1.94
C THR A 116 -21.63 -26.33 -2.23
N LEU A 117 -20.86 -26.61 -1.18
CA LEU A 117 -19.64 -27.43 -1.24
C LEU A 117 -19.67 -28.44 -0.10
N VAL A 118 -19.58 -29.72 -0.45
CA VAL A 118 -19.50 -30.82 0.52
C VAL A 118 -18.25 -31.65 0.25
N THR A 119 -17.50 -32.01 1.28
CA THR A 119 -16.38 -32.94 1.16
C THR A 119 -16.72 -34.25 1.85
N ASP A 120 -16.42 -35.38 1.22
CA ASP A 120 -16.36 -36.69 1.88
C ASP A 120 -14.90 -37.17 1.99
N ALA A 121 -14.69 -38.44 2.36
CA ALA A 121 -13.34 -38.98 2.54
C ALA A 121 -12.53 -39.14 1.22
N THR A 122 -13.19 -39.09 0.07
CA THR A 122 -12.64 -39.43 -1.25
C THR A 122 -12.94 -38.39 -2.34
N SER A 123 -13.90 -37.50 -2.11
CA SER A 123 -14.42 -36.58 -3.11
C SER A 123 -14.86 -35.24 -2.54
N VAL A 124 -14.95 -34.24 -3.42
CA VAL A 124 -15.59 -32.95 -3.16
C VAL A 124 -16.74 -32.78 -4.16
N THR A 125 -17.90 -32.32 -3.70
CA THR A 125 -19.04 -32.00 -4.55
C THR A 125 -19.38 -30.52 -4.43
N ILE A 126 -19.39 -29.81 -5.55
CA ILE A 126 -19.81 -28.40 -5.69
C ILE A 126 -21.06 -28.36 -6.55
N THR A 127 -22.13 -27.75 -6.04
CA THR A 127 -23.37 -27.52 -6.79
C THR A 127 -23.71 -26.04 -6.81
N ALA A 128 -24.02 -25.51 -7.98
CA ALA A 128 -24.45 -24.13 -8.16
C ALA A 128 -25.60 -24.04 -9.15
N LYS A 129 -26.36 -22.94 -9.07
CA LYS A 129 -27.41 -22.65 -10.07
C LYS A 129 -26.81 -22.11 -11.35
N ASN A 130 -25.93 -21.12 -11.26
CA ASN A 130 -25.21 -20.54 -12.39
C ASN A 130 -23.70 -20.81 -12.33
N THR A 131 -23.03 -20.59 -13.46
CA THR A 131 -21.58 -20.78 -13.59
C THR A 131 -20.80 -19.95 -12.58
N VAL A 132 -21.21 -18.70 -12.32
CA VAL A 132 -20.57 -17.81 -11.34
C VAL A 132 -20.57 -18.42 -9.92
N GLY A 133 -21.68 -19.00 -9.46
CA GLY A 133 -21.70 -19.74 -8.20
C GLY A 133 -20.71 -20.92 -8.17
N ALA A 134 -20.54 -21.63 -9.28
CA ALA A 134 -19.53 -22.70 -9.38
C ALA A 134 -18.09 -22.16 -9.34
N LEU A 135 -17.83 -20.98 -9.91
CA LEU A 135 -16.54 -20.28 -9.80
C LEU A 135 -16.23 -19.95 -8.33
N HIS A 136 -17.20 -19.43 -7.59
CA HIS A 136 -17.07 -19.12 -6.16
C HIS A 136 -16.83 -20.37 -5.31
N GLY A 137 -17.53 -21.46 -5.61
CA GLY A 137 -17.31 -22.75 -4.95
C GLY A 137 -15.93 -23.34 -5.22
N LEU A 138 -15.43 -23.22 -6.45
CA LEU A 138 -14.06 -23.60 -6.78
C LEU A 138 -13.04 -22.71 -6.05
N GLN A 139 -13.30 -21.41 -5.94
CA GLN A 139 -12.41 -20.52 -5.19
C GLN A 139 -12.36 -20.88 -3.70
N THR A 140 -13.50 -21.25 -3.10
CA THR A 140 -13.55 -21.77 -1.73
C THR A 140 -12.78 -23.09 -1.60
N LEU A 141 -12.86 -23.99 -2.59
CA LEU A 141 -12.05 -25.21 -2.60
C LEU A 141 -10.54 -24.91 -2.65
N THR A 142 -10.11 -23.93 -3.44
CA THR A 142 -8.71 -23.46 -3.49
C THR A 142 -8.21 -23.06 -2.09
N GLN A 143 -9.07 -22.46 -1.27
CA GLN A 143 -8.76 -22.04 0.09
C GLN A 143 -8.76 -23.18 1.11
N LEU A 144 -9.64 -24.17 0.95
CA LEU A 144 -9.66 -25.38 1.77
C LEU A 144 -8.42 -26.27 1.54
N ILE A 145 -7.89 -26.30 0.31
CA ILE A 145 -6.63 -26.97 0.01
C ILE A 145 -5.49 -26.14 0.59
N LYS A 146 -4.77 -26.71 1.56
CA LYS A 146 -3.55 -26.10 2.12
C LYS A 146 -2.38 -27.08 2.07
N PRO A 147 -1.13 -26.59 2.01
CA PRO A 147 0.03 -27.46 2.17
C PRO A 147 0.10 -28.01 3.61
N ASN A 148 0.67 -29.21 3.76
CA ASN A 148 0.98 -29.81 5.06
C ASN A 148 1.82 -28.88 5.93
N GLU A 149 2.83 -28.26 5.30
CA GLU A 149 3.65 -27.23 5.91
C GLU A 149 3.90 -26.12 4.90
N ARG A 150 3.78 -24.87 5.35
CA ARG A 150 3.87 -23.70 4.48
C ARG A 150 5.29 -23.53 3.96
N ILE A 151 5.40 -23.29 2.65
CA ILE A 151 6.67 -22.91 2.03
C ILE A 151 6.82 -21.38 2.13
N PRO A 152 7.96 -20.86 2.63
CA PRO A 152 8.19 -19.42 2.66
C PRO A 152 8.11 -18.81 1.26
N PHE A 153 7.47 -17.65 1.13
CA PHE A 153 7.19 -16.99 -0.15
C PHE A 153 8.44 -16.66 -1.00
N HIS A 154 9.62 -16.55 -0.38
CA HIS A 154 10.89 -16.32 -1.08
C HIS A 154 11.51 -17.60 -1.67
N VAL A 155 10.86 -18.75 -1.47
CA VAL A 155 11.25 -20.04 -2.04
C VAL A 155 10.25 -20.38 -3.12
N GLU A 156 10.73 -20.40 -4.37
CA GLU A 156 9.93 -20.85 -5.52
C GLU A 156 9.42 -22.29 -5.28
N THR A 157 8.18 -22.59 -5.66
CA THR A 157 7.60 -23.94 -5.53
C THR A 157 7.84 -24.81 -6.77
N ASN A 158 8.87 -24.47 -7.56
CA ASN A 158 9.33 -25.31 -8.67
C ASN A 158 10.13 -26.52 -8.17
N THR A 159 10.58 -27.38 -9.10
CA THR A 159 11.32 -28.60 -8.77
C THR A 159 12.53 -28.35 -7.87
N ALA A 160 13.32 -27.31 -8.15
CA ALA A 160 14.52 -26.99 -7.38
C ALA A 160 14.19 -26.48 -5.97
N GLY A 161 13.17 -25.63 -5.84
CA GLY A 161 12.72 -25.13 -4.55
C GLY A 161 12.06 -26.22 -3.70
N CYS A 162 11.27 -27.13 -4.30
CA CYS A 162 10.74 -28.30 -3.60
C CYS A 162 11.83 -29.24 -3.09
N GLN A 163 12.90 -29.47 -3.87
CA GLN A 163 14.06 -30.21 -3.40
C GLN A 163 14.79 -29.49 -2.26
N LYS A 164 14.84 -28.16 -2.26
CA LYS A 164 15.39 -27.36 -1.16
C LYS A 164 14.54 -27.50 0.10
N ALA A 165 13.22 -27.39 -0.01
CA ALA A 165 12.27 -27.56 1.09
C ALA A 165 12.38 -28.95 1.72
N ALA A 166 12.43 -30.01 0.89
CA ALA A 166 12.59 -31.38 1.36
C ALA A 166 13.92 -31.60 2.11
N ARG A 167 15.03 -30.99 1.65
CA ARG A 167 16.35 -31.11 2.30
C ARG A 167 16.40 -30.53 3.71
N VAL A 168 15.56 -29.54 4.01
CA VAL A 168 15.48 -28.91 5.34
C VAL A 168 14.33 -29.47 6.18
N GLY A 169 13.68 -30.56 5.73
CA GLY A 169 12.68 -31.28 6.49
C GLY A 169 11.24 -30.73 6.41
N ILE A 170 10.95 -29.80 5.50
CA ILE A 170 9.58 -29.30 5.29
C ILE A 170 8.69 -30.44 4.78
N LYS A 171 7.55 -30.66 5.44
CA LYS A 171 6.57 -31.66 5.03
C LYS A 171 5.83 -31.23 3.76
N THR A 172 6.11 -31.93 2.67
CA THR A 172 5.42 -31.74 1.37
C THR A 172 4.04 -32.40 1.37
N GLY A 173 3.22 -32.07 0.36
CA GLY A 173 1.86 -32.56 0.18
C GLY A 173 0.81 -31.55 0.61
N PHE A 174 -0.44 -31.81 0.20
CA PHE A 174 -1.59 -30.96 0.50
C PHE A 174 -2.66 -31.75 1.24
N VAL A 175 -3.46 -31.03 2.01
CA VAL A 175 -4.60 -31.55 2.76
C VAL A 175 -5.80 -30.61 2.64
N ILE A 176 -6.99 -31.19 2.70
CA ILE A 176 -8.21 -30.51 3.13
C ILE A 176 -8.39 -30.86 4.61
N PRO A 177 -8.06 -29.95 5.53
CA PRO A 177 -8.07 -30.27 6.94
C PRO A 177 -9.47 -30.15 7.52
N SER A 178 -9.72 -30.76 8.68
CA SER A 178 -11.00 -30.65 9.41
C SER A 178 -12.25 -31.05 8.59
N GLY A 179 -12.11 -32.03 7.70
CA GLY A 179 -13.25 -32.60 6.98
C GLY A 179 -14.05 -33.62 7.83
N PRO A 180 -15.27 -34.01 7.39
CA PRO A 180 -15.96 -33.49 6.21
C PRO A 180 -16.48 -32.05 6.41
N TRP A 181 -16.42 -31.23 5.36
CA TRP A 181 -17.02 -29.91 5.28
C TRP A 181 -18.40 -29.97 4.63
N SER A 182 -19.31 -29.12 5.09
CA SER A 182 -20.55 -28.77 4.42
C SER A 182 -20.71 -27.27 4.43
N ILE A 183 -20.66 -26.63 3.26
CA ILE A 183 -20.74 -25.18 3.07
C ILE A 183 -21.97 -24.89 2.21
N SER A 184 -22.76 -23.91 2.64
CA SER A 184 -23.83 -23.29 1.85
C SER A 184 -23.60 -21.79 1.88
N ASP A 185 -23.41 -21.19 0.71
CA ASP A 185 -22.85 -19.85 0.63
C ASP A 185 -23.45 -19.03 -0.51
N SER A 186 -23.57 -17.73 -0.27
CA SER A 186 -24.09 -16.72 -1.20
C SER A 186 -23.69 -15.32 -0.70
N PRO A 187 -23.50 -14.35 -1.61
CA PRO A 187 -23.18 -12.99 -1.20
C PRO A 187 -24.38 -12.31 -0.52
N SER A 188 -24.12 -11.39 0.42
CA SER A 188 -25.15 -10.55 1.04
C SER A 188 -25.55 -9.36 0.15
N TYR A 189 -24.62 -8.93 -0.71
CA TYR A 189 -24.81 -7.85 -1.68
C TYR A 189 -24.47 -8.31 -3.09
N SER A 190 -25.30 -7.95 -4.07
CA SER A 190 -25.06 -8.26 -5.48
C SER A 190 -23.93 -7.44 -6.10
N TRP A 191 -23.61 -6.27 -5.52
CA TRP A 191 -22.57 -5.38 -6.01
C TRP A 191 -21.37 -5.34 -5.05
N ARG A 192 -20.21 -5.81 -5.50
CA ARG A 192 -18.99 -5.87 -4.68
C ARG A 192 -17.80 -5.44 -5.53
N GLY A 193 -17.53 -4.13 -5.53
CA GLY A 193 -16.71 -3.51 -6.56
C GLY A 193 -15.31 -3.04 -6.13
N VAL A 194 -14.48 -2.82 -7.13
CA VAL A 194 -13.27 -1.98 -7.07
C VAL A 194 -13.43 -0.89 -8.13
N SER A 195 -13.37 0.38 -7.73
CA SER A 195 -13.24 1.50 -8.66
C SER A 195 -11.76 1.80 -8.90
N LEU A 196 -11.30 1.61 -10.14
CA LEU A 196 -9.91 1.72 -10.56
C LEU A 196 -9.73 2.89 -11.52
N ASP A 197 -9.01 3.91 -11.08
CA ASP A 197 -8.60 5.04 -11.91
C ASP A 197 -7.39 4.69 -12.75
N THR A 198 -7.53 4.88 -14.05
CA THR A 198 -6.48 4.66 -15.05
C THR A 198 -6.16 5.88 -15.90
N SER A 199 -6.74 7.03 -15.53
CA SER A 199 -6.49 8.30 -16.18
C SER A 199 -5.42 9.10 -15.45
N ARG A 200 -5.54 9.33 -14.14
CA ARG A 200 -4.56 10.11 -13.35
C ARG A 200 -3.15 9.52 -13.40
N ASN A 201 -3.08 8.20 -13.55
CA ASN A 201 -1.89 7.48 -13.96
C ASN A 201 -2.31 6.28 -14.82
N TYR A 202 -1.56 6.00 -15.87
CA TYR A 202 -1.81 4.82 -16.70
C TYR A 202 -1.50 3.52 -15.94
N ILE A 203 -2.44 2.58 -15.95
CA ILE A 203 -2.27 1.23 -15.38
C ILE A 203 -2.13 0.21 -16.52
N PRO A 204 -1.00 -0.51 -16.66
CA PRO A 204 -0.85 -1.51 -17.71
C PRO A 204 -1.92 -2.60 -17.65
N VAL A 205 -2.33 -3.13 -18.82
CA VAL A 205 -3.29 -4.24 -18.94
C VAL A 205 -2.93 -5.41 -18.02
N SER A 206 -1.65 -5.80 -17.97
CA SER A 206 -1.17 -6.88 -17.08
C SER A 206 -1.46 -6.64 -15.60
N SER A 207 -1.54 -5.39 -15.16
CA SER A 207 -1.85 -5.02 -13.78
C SER A 207 -3.34 -4.95 -13.53
N ILE A 208 -4.15 -4.57 -14.53
CA ILE A 208 -5.61 -4.73 -14.48
C ILE A 208 -5.98 -6.22 -14.38
N LEU A 209 -5.39 -7.09 -15.21
CA LEU A 209 -5.64 -8.54 -15.16
C LEU A 209 -5.23 -9.15 -13.80
N ARG A 210 -4.11 -8.70 -13.23
CA ARG A 210 -3.68 -9.12 -11.90
C ARG A 210 -4.63 -8.63 -10.79
N THR A 211 -5.17 -7.43 -10.91
CA THR A 211 -6.22 -6.93 -10.01
C THR A 211 -7.48 -7.78 -10.11
N LEU A 212 -7.90 -8.16 -11.31
CA LEU A 212 -9.04 -9.08 -11.53
C LEU A 212 -8.81 -10.45 -10.87
N ASP A 213 -7.59 -10.98 -10.90
CA ASP A 213 -7.26 -12.22 -10.17
C ASP A 213 -7.44 -12.05 -8.65
N GLY A 214 -6.98 -10.94 -8.09
CA GLY A 214 -7.20 -10.60 -6.68
C GLY A 214 -8.67 -10.47 -6.31
N MET A 215 -9.46 -9.82 -7.18
CA MET A 215 -10.92 -9.68 -7.04
C MET A 215 -11.62 -11.02 -7.07
N ALA A 216 -11.28 -11.89 -8.03
CA ALA A 216 -11.83 -13.24 -8.11
C ALA A 216 -11.46 -14.06 -6.88
N ALA A 217 -10.23 -13.89 -6.37
CA ALA A 217 -9.76 -14.60 -5.19
C ALA A 217 -10.56 -14.25 -3.93
N THR A 218 -11.16 -13.05 -3.88
CA THR A 218 -11.99 -12.54 -2.78
C THR A 218 -13.49 -12.53 -3.08
N LYS A 219 -13.92 -12.99 -4.26
CA LYS A 219 -15.31 -12.96 -4.74
C LYS A 219 -15.90 -11.55 -4.94
N LEU A 220 -15.06 -10.54 -5.16
CA LEU A 220 -15.49 -9.25 -5.74
C LEU A 220 -15.92 -9.48 -7.19
N ASN A 221 -16.94 -8.77 -7.65
CA ASN A 221 -17.61 -9.07 -8.92
C ASN A 221 -17.83 -7.86 -9.84
N VAL A 222 -17.39 -6.66 -9.46
CA VAL A 222 -17.48 -5.46 -10.30
C VAL A 222 -16.12 -4.76 -10.38
N LEU A 223 -15.56 -4.66 -11.58
CA LEU A 223 -14.52 -3.69 -11.88
C LEU A 223 -15.22 -2.46 -12.43
N HIS A 224 -15.34 -1.44 -11.59
CA HIS A 224 -15.69 -0.10 -12.03
C HIS A 224 -14.40 0.53 -12.58
N TRP A 225 -14.37 0.75 -13.89
CA TRP A 225 -13.19 1.22 -14.58
C TRP A 225 -13.33 2.72 -14.90
N HIS A 226 -12.77 3.55 -14.02
CA HIS A 226 -12.60 4.98 -14.23
C HIS A 226 -11.51 5.19 -15.29
N LEU A 227 -11.94 5.22 -16.55
CA LEU A 227 -11.10 5.12 -17.74
C LEU A 227 -10.47 6.44 -18.13
N VAL A 228 -11.19 7.54 -17.90
CA VAL A 228 -10.90 8.86 -18.44
C VAL A 228 -11.22 9.91 -17.39
N ASP A 229 -10.41 10.97 -17.38
CA ASP A 229 -10.53 12.10 -16.47
C ASP A 229 -9.91 13.33 -17.16
N ALA A 230 -9.86 14.49 -16.49
CA ALA A 230 -9.18 15.68 -16.96
C ALA A 230 -7.71 15.41 -17.29
N THR A 231 -7.06 14.54 -16.52
CA THR A 231 -5.64 14.19 -16.68
C THR A 231 -5.29 13.51 -18.01
N ALA A 232 -6.11 12.57 -18.50
CA ALA A 232 -5.83 11.83 -19.72
C ALA A 232 -7.09 11.14 -20.31
N PHE A 233 -7.05 10.84 -21.61
CA PHE A 233 -8.01 9.96 -22.28
C PHE A 233 -7.24 8.79 -22.92
N PRO A 234 -6.88 7.74 -22.15
CA PRO A 234 -6.05 6.63 -22.63
C PRO A 234 -6.80 5.68 -23.57
N LEU A 235 -8.13 5.64 -23.56
CA LEU A 235 -8.92 4.75 -24.41
C LEU A 235 -8.95 5.25 -25.86
N VAL A 236 -8.64 4.39 -26.82
CA VAL A 236 -8.73 4.74 -28.25
C VAL A 236 -10.18 5.00 -28.65
N SER A 237 -10.44 6.15 -29.28
CA SER A 237 -11.74 6.48 -29.88
C SER A 237 -11.69 6.37 -31.41
N LYS A 238 -12.71 5.76 -32.01
CA LYS A 238 -12.95 5.76 -33.46
C LYS A 238 -13.69 7.02 -33.90
N THR A 239 -14.57 7.53 -33.04
CA THR A 239 -15.37 8.75 -33.27
C THR A 239 -14.50 10.00 -33.21
N TYR A 240 -13.59 10.08 -32.24
CA TYR A 240 -12.68 11.21 -32.05
C TYR A 240 -11.23 10.71 -31.91
N PRO A 241 -10.56 10.30 -33.01
CA PRO A 241 -9.20 9.73 -32.95
C PRO A 241 -8.15 10.65 -32.32
N ASP A 242 -8.37 11.97 -32.38
CA ASP A 242 -7.50 12.99 -31.80
C ASP A 242 -7.41 12.91 -30.27
N LEU A 243 -8.39 12.28 -29.58
CA LEU A 243 -8.33 12.05 -28.13
C LEU A 243 -7.07 11.31 -27.70
N ARG A 244 -6.51 10.48 -28.57
CA ARG A 244 -5.25 9.77 -28.33
C ARG A 244 -4.09 10.71 -27.97
N SER A 245 -4.13 11.97 -28.40
CA SER A 245 -3.11 12.96 -28.07
C SER A 245 -3.13 13.42 -26.61
N SER A 246 -4.20 13.13 -25.86
CA SER A 246 -4.27 13.39 -24.42
C SER A 246 -3.62 12.31 -23.56
N ALA A 247 -3.35 11.11 -24.12
CA ALA A 247 -2.68 10.03 -23.39
C ALA A 247 -1.22 10.40 -23.06
N TYR A 248 -0.69 9.91 -21.93
CA TYR A 248 0.68 10.20 -21.50
C TYR A 248 1.77 9.85 -22.53
N SER A 249 1.52 8.81 -23.31
CA SER A 249 2.40 8.42 -24.41
C SER A 249 1.64 7.56 -25.43
N PRO A 250 2.17 7.38 -26.65
CA PRO A 250 1.59 6.45 -27.62
C PRO A 250 1.51 4.98 -27.16
N LEU A 251 2.20 4.63 -26.07
CA LEU A 251 2.23 3.31 -25.42
C LEU A 251 1.38 3.24 -24.14
N SER A 252 0.81 4.36 -23.70
CA SER A 252 -0.02 4.48 -22.50
C SER A 252 -1.48 4.61 -22.91
N ILE A 253 -1.95 3.67 -23.73
CA ILE A 253 -3.29 3.66 -24.30
C ILE A 253 -3.93 2.28 -24.13
N TYR A 254 -5.26 2.26 -24.10
CA TYR A 254 -6.05 1.04 -24.21
C TYR A 254 -6.64 0.95 -25.62
N THR A 255 -6.24 -0.06 -26.36
CA THR A 255 -6.85 -0.39 -27.66
C THR A 255 -8.15 -1.14 -27.45
N TYR A 256 -8.95 -1.27 -28.51
CA TYR A 256 -10.16 -2.10 -28.49
C TYR A 256 -9.86 -3.55 -28.10
N THR A 257 -8.75 -4.11 -28.59
CA THR A 257 -8.32 -5.47 -28.26
C THR A 257 -7.94 -5.60 -26.78
N ASP A 258 -7.29 -4.59 -26.19
CA ASP A 258 -6.98 -4.58 -24.76
C ASP A 258 -8.28 -4.58 -23.92
N VAL A 259 -9.27 -3.77 -24.32
CA VAL A 259 -10.58 -3.71 -23.63
C VAL A 259 -11.34 -5.03 -23.78
N GLU A 260 -11.39 -5.59 -24.98
CA GLU A 260 -12.02 -6.89 -25.23
C GLU A 260 -11.34 -8.02 -24.44
N GLU A 261 -10.01 -8.01 -24.33
CA GLU A 261 -9.24 -8.95 -23.51
C GLU A 261 -9.60 -8.82 -22.03
N ILE A 262 -9.63 -7.59 -21.49
CA ILE A 262 -9.99 -7.32 -20.09
C ILE A 262 -11.41 -7.79 -19.79
N ILE A 263 -12.38 -7.46 -20.65
CA ILE A 263 -13.78 -7.88 -20.49
C ILE A 263 -13.89 -9.41 -20.52
N ALA A 264 -13.25 -10.07 -21.48
CA ALA A 264 -13.28 -11.52 -21.61
C ALA A 264 -12.62 -12.21 -20.40
N TYR A 265 -11.49 -11.68 -19.93
CA TYR A 265 -10.79 -12.19 -18.75
C TYR A 265 -11.61 -12.01 -17.48
N ALA A 266 -12.23 -10.85 -17.28
CA ALA A 266 -13.13 -10.58 -16.18
C ALA A 266 -14.34 -11.54 -16.20
N ALA A 267 -14.95 -11.76 -17.37
CA ALA A 267 -16.07 -12.68 -17.51
C ALA A 267 -15.70 -14.14 -17.18
N ASP A 268 -14.49 -14.59 -17.54
CA ASP A 268 -13.96 -15.90 -17.14
C ASP A 268 -13.80 -16.06 -15.61
N LEU A 269 -13.81 -14.95 -14.88
CA LEU A 269 -13.71 -14.86 -13.42
C LEU A 269 -15.05 -14.54 -12.74
N GLY A 270 -16.13 -14.34 -13.52
CA GLY A 270 -17.43 -13.91 -13.00
C GLY A 270 -17.45 -12.45 -12.56
N ILE A 271 -16.58 -11.62 -13.13
CA ILE A 271 -16.44 -10.18 -12.83
C ILE A 271 -17.02 -9.37 -14.00
N ARG A 272 -17.83 -8.37 -13.64
CA ARG A 272 -18.39 -7.36 -14.54
C ARG A 272 -17.38 -6.23 -14.76
N VAL A 273 -17.35 -5.64 -15.95
CA VAL A 273 -16.52 -4.46 -16.25
C VAL A 273 -17.45 -3.32 -16.65
N ILE A 274 -17.53 -2.32 -15.77
CA ILE A 274 -18.41 -1.17 -15.91
C ILE A 274 -17.53 0.04 -16.18
N PRO A 275 -17.55 0.61 -17.39
CA PRO A 275 -16.73 1.77 -17.71
C PRO A 275 -17.38 3.04 -17.17
N GLU A 276 -16.54 4.02 -16.85
CA GLU A 276 -16.94 5.38 -16.56
C GLU A 276 -16.40 6.37 -17.60
N PHE A 277 -17.29 7.26 -18.04
CA PHE A 277 -16.97 8.42 -18.86
C PHE A 277 -17.53 9.65 -18.15
N ASP A 278 -16.72 10.18 -17.23
CA ASP A 278 -17.13 11.24 -16.34
C ASP A 278 -17.35 12.57 -17.07
N THR A 279 -18.55 13.11 -16.91
CA THR A 279 -18.97 14.41 -17.43
C THR A 279 -20.00 15.02 -16.48
N PRO A 280 -20.09 16.35 -16.34
CA PRO A 280 -19.39 17.35 -17.14
C PRO A 280 -18.05 17.84 -16.58
N ALA A 281 -17.73 17.64 -15.30
CA ALA A 281 -16.40 17.94 -14.76
C ALA A 281 -15.36 16.93 -15.28
N HIS A 282 -14.11 16.99 -14.81
CA HIS A 282 -13.08 15.99 -15.12
C HIS A 282 -12.86 15.78 -16.64
N THR A 283 -12.92 16.85 -17.45
CA THR A 283 -12.99 16.72 -18.92
C THR A 283 -11.94 17.52 -19.70
N TYR A 284 -10.87 17.99 -19.05
CA TYR A 284 -9.77 18.66 -19.76
C TYR A 284 -9.20 17.81 -20.92
N SER A 285 -9.09 16.49 -20.74
CA SER A 285 -8.60 15.58 -21.77
C SER A 285 -9.43 15.60 -23.07
N LEU A 286 -10.74 15.91 -22.98
CA LEU A 286 -11.60 16.08 -24.15
C LEU A 286 -11.19 17.28 -25.03
N SER A 287 -10.50 18.27 -24.46
CA SER A 287 -10.04 19.46 -25.20
C SER A 287 -8.98 19.16 -26.25
N PHE A 288 -8.39 17.95 -26.23
CA PHE A 288 -7.41 17.51 -27.22
C PHE A 288 -8.08 17.07 -28.53
N ALA A 289 -9.38 16.77 -28.52
CA ALA A 289 -10.12 16.47 -29.74
C ALA A 289 -10.71 17.73 -30.35
N LYS A 290 -10.38 18.02 -31.61
CA LYS A 290 -10.81 19.25 -32.30
C LYS A 290 -12.33 19.47 -32.29
N GLU A 291 -13.12 18.39 -32.37
CA GLU A 291 -14.58 18.45 -32.37
C GLU A 291 -15.19 18.61 -30.96
N LEU A 292 -14.45 18.28 -29.90
CA LEU A 292 -14.91 18.40 -28.52
C LEU A 292 -14.37 19.65 -27.82
N ALA A 293 -13.19 20.12 -28.22
CA ALA A 293 -12.52 21.29 -27.63
C ALA A 293 -13.39 22.55 -27.49
N PRO A 294 -14.26 22.90 -28.47
CA PRO A 294 -15.13 24.06 -28.32
C PRO A 294 -16.12 23.97 -27.15
N PHE A 295 -16.40 22.76 -26.66
CA PHE A 295 -17.35 22.51 -25.57
C PHE A 295 -16.71 22.45 -24.19
N VAL A 296 -15.37 22.46 -24.08
CA VAL A 296 -14.69 22.38 -22.78
C VAL A 296 -14.39 23.78 -22.25
N LEU A 297 -14.97 24.13 -21.10
CA LEU A 297 -14.72 25.36 -20.35
C LEU A 297 -13.47 25.20 -19.48
N CYS A 298 -12.81 26.34 -19.22
CA CYS A 298 -11.63 26.44 -18.35
C CYS A 298 -10.52 25.40 -18.60
N PRO A 299 -10.19 25.05 -19.87
CA PRO A 299 -9.21 24.00 -20.11
C PRO A 299 -7.86 24.35 -19.47
N ASN A 300 -7.38 23.48 -18.57
CA ASN A 300 -6.15 23.65 -17.78
C ASN A 300 -6.18 24.83 -16.78
N GLY A 301 -7.37 25.27 -16.38
CA GLY A 301 -7.57 26.31 -15.36
C GLY A 301 -7.39 27.75 -15.85
N GLY A 302 -7.29 28.68 -14.90
CA GLY A 302 -6.98 30.10 -15.16
C GLY A 302 -8.16 30.98 -15.59
N ALA A 303 -9.40 30.57 -15.31
CA ALA A 303 -10.54 31.43 -15.57
C ALA A 303 -10.45 32.72 -14.72
N GLY A 304 -10.74 33.87 -15.34
CA GLY A 304 -10.55 35.19 -14.73
C GLY A 304 -9.11 35.74 -14.75
N GLY A 305 -8.17 35.11 -15.47
CA GLY A 305 -6.78 35.58 -15.61
C GLY A 305 -5.86 35.20 -14.45
N THR A 306 -6.22 34.16 -13.70
CA THR A 306 -5.39 33.61 -12.61
C THR A 306 -4.39 32.58 -13.13
N ASN A 307 -3.30 32.36 -12.40
CA ASN A 307 -2.35 31.26 -12.65
C ASN A 307 -2.59 30.04 -11.71
N SER A 308 -3.63 30.09 -10.87
CA SER A 308 -3.99 28.99 -9.96
C SER A 308 -5.22 28.27 -10.50
N PHE A 309 -5.26 26.95 -10.31
CA PHE A 309 -6.44 26.14 -10.61
C PHE A 309 -7.57 26.40 -9.61
N TRP A 310 -7.25 26.83 -8.39
CA TRP A 310 -8.26 27.19 -7.40
C TRP A 310 -8.76 28.64 -7.62
N PRO A 311 -10.07 28.91 -7.49
CA PRO A 311 -11.19 28.02 -7.15
C PRO A 311 -11.92 27.48 -8.39
N THR A 312 -11.24 27.36 -9.53
CA THR A 312 -11.86 26.92 -10.79
C THR A 312 -12.31 25.47 -10.70
N CYS A 313 -11.44 24.61 -10.18
CA CYS A 313 -11.66 23.18 -10.01
C CYS A 313 -11.05 22.68 -8.68
N PRO A 314 -11.44 21.49 -8.18
CA PRO A 314 -10.88 20.89 -6.97
C PRO A 314 -9.41 20.49 -7.12
N GLU A 315 -9.01 20.08 -8.33
CA GLU A 315 -7.66 19.66 -8.68
C GLU A 315 -7.29 19.99 -10.14
N PRO A 316 -6.02 20.30 -10.45
CA PRO A 316 -5.57 20.52 -11.81
C PRO A 316 -5.32 19.20 -12.57
N PRO A 317 -5.45 19.18 -13.90
CA PRO A 317 -5.89 20.30 -14.75
C PRO A 317 -7.41 20.49 -14.71
N CYS A 318 -7.90 21.74 -14.66
CA CYS A 318 -9.34 21.98 -14.74
C CYS A 318 -9.91 21.70 -16.13
N GLY A 319 -11.18 21.36 -16.20
CA GLY A 319 -11.92 21.27 -17.45
C GLY A 319 -13.35 20.79 -17.22
N ASN A 320 -14.32 21.55 -17.73
CA ASN A 320 -15.74 21.25 -17.58
C ASN A 320 -16.49 21.39 -18.90
N VAL A 321 -17.23 20.37 -19.32
CA VAL A 321 -18.11 20.45 -20.49
C VAL A 321 -19.17 21.54 -20.26
N ASN A 322 -19.35 22.42 -21.24
CA ASN A 322 -20.37 23.45 -21.22
C ASN A 322 -21.75 22.80 -21.44
N VAL A 323 -22.40 22.41 -20.34
CA VAL A 323 -23.74 21.78 -20.36
C VAL A 323 -24.82 22.66 -21.01
N ALA A 324 -24.57 23.96 -21.15
CA ALA A 324 -25.47 24.90 -21.82
C ALA A 324 -25.29 24.97 -23.34
N ASP A 325 -24.21 24.38 -23.89
CA ASP A 325 -23.98 24.39 -25.33
C ASP A 325 -24.84 23.32 -26.02
N PRO A 326 -25.69 23.70 -27.01
CA PRO A 326 -26.58 22.76 -27.68
C PRO A 326 -25.83 21.69 -28.51
N GLY A 327 -24.55 21.93 -28.85
CA GLY A 327 -23.68 20.97 -29.52
C GLY A 327 -22.94 20.03 -28.57
N ALA A 328 -22.80 20.37 -27.29
CA ALA A 328 -22.03 19.58 -26.33
C ALA A 328 -22.68 18.21 -26.06
N ALA A 329 -23.96 18.18 -25.66
CA ALA A 329 -24.63 16.93 -25.32
C ALA A 329 -24.67 15.93 -26.51
N PRO A 330 -25.01 16.33 -27.75
CA PRO A 330 -24.93 15.46 -28.91
C PRO A 330 -23.51 14.94 -29.22
N ALA A 331 -22.49 15.77 -29.02
CA ALA A 331 -21.10 15.38 -29.27
C ALA A 331 -20.61 14.33 -28.27
N ILE A 332 -20.95 14.49 -26.98
CA ILE A 332 -20.68 13.51 -25.93
C ILE A 332 -21.51 12.23 -26.13
N ALA A 333 -22.79 12.36 -26.47
CA ALA A 333 -23.65 11.22 -26.78
C ALA A 333 -23.10 10.35 -27.93
N LYS A 334 -22.49 10.95 -28.96
CA LYS A 334 -21.82 10.22 -30.04
C LYS A 334 -20.67 9.35 -29.51
N LEU A 335 -19.91 9.85 -28.54
CA LEU A 335 -18.83 9.10 -27.87
C LEU A 335 -19.41 7.96 -27.02
N LEU A 336 -20.42 8.25 -26.21
CA LEU A 336 -21.08 7.24 -25.37
C LEU A 336 -21.70 6.12 -26.22
N LYS A 337 -22.26 6.44 -27.39
CA LYS A 337 -22.79 5.44 -28.32
C LYS A 337 -21.72 4.46 -28.82
N GLU A 338 -20.50 4.94 -29.06
CA GLU A 338 -19.37 4.09 -29.43
C GLU A 338 -19.04 3.11 -28.29
N TYR A 339 -18.86 3.62 -27.08
CA TYR A 339 -18.41 2.81 -25.95
C TYR A 339 -19.50 1.93 -25.34
N ALA A 340 -20.76 2.34 -25.42
CA ALA A 340 -21.89 1.47 -25.07
C ALA A 340 -21.93 0.20 -25.93
N GLY A 341 -21.40 0.26 -27.16
CA GLY A 341 -21.24 -0.92 -28.02
C GLY A 341 -19.98 -1.75 -27.74
N LEU A 342 -18.93 -1.16 -27.17
CA LEU A 342 -17.68 -1.85 -26.81
C LEU A 342 -17.81 -2.61 -25.47
N PHE A 343 -18.39 -1.96 -24.46
CA PHE A 343 -18.56 -2.55 -23.15
C PHE A 343 -19.88 -3.32 -23.08
N THR A 344 -19.84 -4.60 -22.75
CA THR A 344 -21.00 -5.50 -22.83
C THR A 344 -21.88 -5.51 -21.59
N ASP A 345 -21.43 -4.95 -20.46
CA ASP A 345 -22.22 -4.88 -19.23
C ASP A 345 -23.47 -4.00 -19.40
N SER A 346 -24.55 -4.29 -18.67
CA SER A 346 -25.79 -3.51 -18.76
C SER A 346 -25.69 -2.12 -18.13
N VAL A 347 -24.64 -1.83 -17.36
CA VAL A 347 -24.43 -0.54 -16.71
C VAL A 347 -23.36 0.29 -17.42
N LEU A 348 -23.58 1.61 -17.47
CA LEU A 348 -22.62 2.61 -17.92
C LEU A 348 -22.55 3.74 -16.90
N HIS A 349 -21.37 4.04 -16.35
CA HIS A 349 -21.19 5.17 -15.43
C HIS A 349 -20.94 6.45 -16.23
N LEU A 350 -21.69 7.51 -15.92
CA LEU A 350 -21.61 8.81 -16.61
C LEU A 350 -20.95 9.90 -15.74
N GLY A 351 -20.49 9.53 -14.55
CA GLY A 351 -19.81 10.39 -13.58
C GLY A 351 -20.77 11.39 -12.96
N GLY A 352 -20.43 12.67 -13.07
CA GLY A 352 -21.28 13.77 -12.61
C GLY A 352 -20.97 14.24 -11.19
N ASP A 353 -19.75 14.01 -10.72
CA ASP A 353 -19.18 14.60 -9.51
C ASP A 353 -18.56 15.98 -9.78
N GLU A 354 -18.40 16.75 -8.70
CA GLU A 354 -17.57 17.96 -8.60
C GLU A 354 -17.71 19.01 -9.72
N ILE A 355 -18.93 19.24 -10.22
CA ILE A 355 -19.20 20.22 -11.28
C ILE A 355 -18.53 21.59 -11.03
N GLU A 356 -17.77 22.08 -12.02
CA GLU A 356 -16.93 23.28 -11.88
C GLU A 356 -17.78 24.56 -11.98
N ASN A 357 -18.46 24.92 -10.88
CA ASN A 357 -19.37 26.07 -10.81
C ASN A 357 -18.74 27.39 -11.26
N TYR A 358 -17.44 27.59 -11.00
CA TYR A 358 -16.73 28.78 -11.45
C TYR A 358 -16.69 28.90 -12.98
N CYS A 359 -16.48 27.78 -13.68
CA CYS A 359 -16.43 27.71 -15.14
C CYS A 359 -17.78 28.03 -15.78
N LEU A 360 -18.85 27.50 -15.18
CA LEU A 360 -20.21 27.81 -15.61
C LEU A 360 -20.55 29.29 -15.37
N ASN A 361 -20.14 29.85 -14.22
CA ASN A 361 -20.43 31.23 -13.86
C ASN A 361 -19.79 32.24 -14.84
N VAL A 362 -18.61 31.94 -15.37
CA VAL A 362 -17.94 32.81 -16.35
C VAL A 362 -18.39 32.56 -17.80
N SER A 363 -19.27 31.59 -18.04
CA SER A 363 -19.85 31.31 -19.36
C SER A 363 -21.11 32.15 -19.60
N PRO A 364 -21.10 33.10 -20.56
CA PRO A 364 -22.30 33.86 -20.91
C PRO A 364 -23.42 32.97 -21.42
N GLN A 365 -23.09 31.87 -22.11
CA GLN A 365 -24.09 30.93 -22.63
C GLN A 365 -24.84 30.22 -21.50
N PHE A 366 -24.12 29.74 -20.49
CA PHE A 366 -24.74 29.14 -19.32
C PHE A 366 -25.57 30.16 -18.55
N THR A 367 -25.00 31.32 -18.21
CA THR A 367 -25.67 32.33 -17.38
C THR A 367 -26.91 32.93 -18.08
N ASP A 368 -26.86 33.16 -19.40
CA ASP A 368 -28.00 33.65 -20.18
C ASP A 368 -29.16 32.64 -20.19
N ILE A 369 -28.89 31.34 -20.24
CA ILE A 369 -29.92 30.28 -20.24
C ILE A 369 -30.43 30.03 -18.82
N ALA A 370 -29.54 29.89 -17.84
CA ALA A 370 -29.89 29.54 -16.47
C ALA A 370 -30.63 30.67 -15.74
N PHE A 371 -30.27 31.93 -16.00
CA PHE A 371 -30.76 33.10 -15.23
C PHE A 371 -31.40 34.19 -16.09
N GLY A 372 -31.31 34.08 -17.41
CA GLY A 372 -31.83 35.07 -18.35
C GLY A 372 -30.81 36.14 -18.71
N LYS A 373 -30.71 36.42 -20.01
CA LYS A 373 -29.74 37.38 -20.55
C LYS A 373 -29.88 38.78 -19.94
N GLY A 374 -28.77 39.29 -19.40
CA GLY A 374 -28.69 40.61 -18.79
C GLY A 374 -29.24 40.69 -17.36
N ASN A 375 -29.70 39.58 -16.79
CA ASN A 375 -30.09 39.51 -15.38
C ASN A 375 -28.85 39.34 -14.47
N PRO A 376 -28.93 39.76 -13.20
CA PRO A 376 -27.89 39.46 -12.23
C PRO A 376 -27.73 37.95 -12.03
N VAL A 377 -26.50 37.45 -12.13
CA VAL A 377 -26.18 36.04 -11.87
C VAL A 377 -26.14 35.81 -10.36
N PRO A 378 -26.91 34.85 -9.81
CA PRO A 378 -26.85 34.49 -8.40
C PRO A 378 -25.46 33.99 -8.01
N ALA A 379 -25.07 34.18 -6.74
CA ALA A 379 -23.85 33.57 -6.23
C ALA A 379 -23.94 32.03 -6.26
N THR A 380 -22.84 31.37 -6.59
CA THR A 380 -22.71 29.90 -6.57
C THR A 380 -23.06 29.35 -5.18
N GLY A 381 -23.73 28.19 -5.14
CA GLY A 381 -24.18 27.55 -3.88
C GLY A 381 -25.46 28.12 -3.27
N THR A 382 -26.08 29.13 -3.89
CA THR A 382 -27.42 29.59 -3.49
C THR A 382 -28.52 28.73 -4.11
N ALA A 383 -29.69 28.66 -3.47
CA ALA A 383 -30.83 27.92 -4.03
C ALA A 383 -31.25 28.40 -5.44
N ALA A 384 -31.08 29.69 -5.72
CA ALA A 384 -31.34 30.25 -7.05
C ALA A 384 -30.32 29.75 -8.08
N TRP A 385 -29.03 29.68 -7.72
CA TRP A 385 -28.00 29.08 -8.56
C TRP A 385 -28.31 27.61 -8.84
N SER A 386 -28.57 26.81 -7.81
CA SER A 386 -28.88 25.38 -7.95
C SER A 386 -30.11 25.14 -8.83
N ALA A 387 -31.15 25.97 -8.74
CA ALA A 387 -32.33 25.85 -9.61
C ALA A 387 -32.01 26.14 -11.10
N GLY A 388 -31.16 27.14 -11.37
CA GLY A 388 -30.69 27.44 -12.72
C GLY A 388 -29.81 26.32 -13.28
N LEU A 389 -28.86 25.83 -12.48
CA LEU A 389 -27.99 24.71 -12.83
C LEU A 389 -28.80 23.45 -13.13
N ALA A 390 -29.71 23.05 -12.23
CA ALA A 390 -30.58 21.89 -12.40
C ALA A 390 -31.30 21.93 -13.76
N THR A 391 -31.85 23.08 -14.13
CA THR A 391 -32.62 23.24 -15.38
C THR A 391 -31.74 23.02 -16.61
N VAL A 392 -30.55 23.61 -16.65
CA VAL A 392 -29.65 23.48 -17.80
C VAL A 392 -29.05 22.08 -17.85
N TYR A 393 -28.60 21.56 -16.71
CA TYR A 393 -27.97 20.25 -16.62
C TYR A 393 -28.97 19.11 -16.93
N GLN A 394 -30.25 19.26 -16.56
CA GLN A 394 -31.30 18.30 -16.95
C GLN A 394 -31.38 18.14 -18.48
N SER A 395 -31.33 19.23 -19.24
CA SER A 395 -31.38 19.16 -20.72
C SER A 395 -30.15 18.45 -21.31
N TYR A 396 -28.98 18.66 -20.73
CA TYR A 396 -27.76 17.97 -21.14
C TYR A 396 -27.88 16.47 -20.86
N ILE A 397 -28.20 16.09 -19.62
CA ILE A 397 -28.23 14.69 -19.22
C ILE A 397 -29.35 13.91 -19.93
N ASP A 398 -30.51 14.52 -20.18
CA ASP A 398 -31.61 13.87 -20.90
C ASP A 398 -31.18 13.39 -22.30
N THR A 399 -30.31 14.14 -22.99
CA THR A 399 -29.76 13.77 -24.30
C THR A 399 -28.82 12.55 -24.20
N LEU A 400 -28.01 12.52 -23.15
CA LEU A 400 -27.10 11.39 -22.87
C LEU A 400 -27.91 10.14 -22.51
N LEU A 401 -28.93 10.30 -21.64
CA LEU A 401 -29.84 9.24 -21.22
C LEU A 401 -30.63 8.64 -22.39
N GLU A 402 -31.09 9.45 -23.35
CA GLU A 402 -31.74 8.95 -24.57
C GLU A 402 -30.82 7.98 -25.32
N THR A 403 -29.54 8.36 -25.46
CA THR A 403 -28.56 7.56 -26.20
C THR A 403 -28.17 6.28 -25.48
N THR A 404 -27.91 6.34 -24.17
CA THR A 404 -27.54 5.17 -23.36
C THR A 404 -28.71 4.21 -23.19
N THR A 405 -29.92 4.72 -22.99
CA THR A 405 -31.15 3.91 -22.92
C THR A 405 -31.43 3.22 -24.27
N ALA A 406 -31.24 3.92 -25.39
CA ALA A 406 -31.38 3.32 -26.72
C ALA A 406 -30.34 2.20 -26.98
N ALA A 407 -29.18 2.27 -26.31
CA ALA A 407 -28.17 1.20 -26.30
C ALA A 407 -28.44 0.09 -25.28
N GLY A 408 -29.57 0.14 -24.56
CA GLY A 408 -29.96 -0.84 -23.55
C GLY A 408 -29.16 -0.75 -22.25
N LYS A 409 -28.57 0.42 -21.95
CA LYS A 409 -27.79 0.64 -20.73
C LYS A 409 -28.65 1.26 -19.63
N GLN A 410 -28.47 0.77 -18.41
CA GLN A 410 -28.81 1.46 -17.18
C GLN A 410 -27.65 2.41 -16.83
N THR A 411 -27.94 3.64 -16.46
CA THR A 411 -26.88 4.57 -16.09
C THR A 411 -26.56 4.53 -14.60
N MET A 412 -25.31 4.84 -14.28
CA MET A 412 -24.81 5.08 -12.94
C MET A 412 -24.15 6.45 -12.87
N HIS A 413 -24.28 7.14 -11.73
CA HIS A 413 -23.76 8.49 -11.53
C HIS A 413 -23.27 8.65 -10.10
N TRP A 414 -22.29 9.54 -9.88
CA TRP A 414 -21.98 10.02 -8.54
C TRP A 414 -23.16 10.81 -7.96
N GLU A 415 -23.27 10.87 -6.65
CA GLU A 415 -24.43 11.43 -5.96
C GLU A 415 -24.65 12.93 -6.13
N ASP A 416 -23.60 13.69 -6.46
CA ASP A 416 -23.64 15.15 -6.63
C ASP A 416 -24.75 15.60 -7.59
N ILE A 417 -24.90 14.90 -8.72
CA ILE A 417 -25.89 15.22 -9.73
C ILE A 417 -27.33 15.29 -9.16
N VAL A 418 -27.69 14.41 -8.21
CA VAL A 418 -29.03 14.36 -7.61
C VAL A 418 -29.11 15.09 -6.26
N LEU A 419 -28.02 15.19 -5.51
CA LEU A 419 -28.01 15.78 -4.17
C LEU A 419 -27.64 17.27 -4.18
N ASN A 420 -26.66 17.66 -4.99
CA ASN A 420 -26.11 19.01 -5.05
C ASN A 420 -26.64 19.82 -6.25
N ASP A 421 -26.78 19.16 -7.40
CA ASP A 421 -27.12 19.82 -8.66
C ASP A 421 -28.62 19.80 -8.99
N GLY A 422 -29.40 18.99 -8.26
CA GLY A 422 -30.86 18.99 -8.34
C GLY A 422 -31.45 18.34 -9.60
N VAL A 423 -30.65 17.59 -10.36
CA VAL A 423 -31.10 16.84 -11.52
C VAL A 423 -31.98 15.66 -11.09
N VAL A 424 -33.01 15.38 -11.88
CA VAL A 424 -33.92 14.25 -11.69
C VAL A 424 -33.62 13.19 -12.73
N LEU A 425 -33.12 12.03 -12.27
CA LEU A 425 -32.79 10.89 -13.11
C LEU A 425 -33.96 9.87 -13.16
N PRO A 426 -33.99 8.96 -14.15
CA PRO A 426 -34.98 7.89 -14.20
C PRO A 426 -34.99 7.03 -12.93
N ASN A 427 -36.15 6.46 -12.59
CA ASN A 427 -36.23 5.52 -11.46
C ASN A 427 -35.33 4.30 -11.71
N ASN A 428 -34.80 3.74 -10.61
CA ASN A 428 -33.81 2.67 -10.61
C ASN A 428 -32.45 3.06 -11.22
N THR A 429 -32.19 4.32 -11.56
CA THR A 429 -30.79 4.76 -11.81
C THR A 429 -29.92 4.42 -10.60
N ILE A 430 -28.67 4.01 -10.85
CA ILE A 430 -27.72 3.69 -9.77
C ILE A 430 -27.01 4.99 -9.36
N ILE A 431 -27.01 5.29 -8.07
CA ILE A 431 -26.31 6.43 -7.49
C ILE A 431 -25.14 5.91 -6.64
N GLN A 432 -23.94 6.37 -6.95
CA GLN A 432 -22.73 6.07 -6.20
C GLN A 432 -22.49 7.15 -5.15
N VAL A 433 -22.55 6.75 -3.89
CA VAL A 433 -22.43 7.63 -2.72
C VAL A 433 -20.98 7.61 -2.27
N TRP A 434 -20.26 8.71 -2.44
CA TRP A 434 -18.84 8.78 -2.09
C TRP A 434 -18.57 9.70 -0.90
N ASN A 435 -19.44 10.69 -0.70
CA ASN A 435 -19.19 11.77 0.23
C ASN A 435 -19.67 11.39 1.64
N SER A 436 -18.79 11.57 2.62
CA SER A 436 -19.12 11.42 4.03
C SER A 436 -19.64 12.71 4.67
N TRP A 437 -19.38 13.88 4.09
CA TRP A 437 -19.55 15.22 4.65
C TRP A 437 -20.77 15.98 4.10
N ASP A 438 -21.63 16.47 4.99
CA ASP A 438 -22.78 17.31 4.58
C ASP A 438 -22.94 18.59 5.43
N ASN A 439 -22.04 18.82 6.39
CA ASN A 439 -22.08 19.93 7.36
C ASN A 439 -23.40 20.07 8.14
N THR A 440 -24.26 19.05 8.16
CA THR A 440 -25.49 19.00 8.96
C THR A 440 -25.46 17.84 9.94
N VAL A 441 -26.00 18.09 11.13
CA VAL A 441 -26.18 17.04 12.13
C VAL A 441 -27.30 16.14 11.61
N SER A 442 -26.95 14.95 11.09
CA SER A 442 -27.83 13.79 10.85
C SER A 442 -28.21 13.37 9.42
N LYS A 443 -27.57 13.90 8.36
CA LYS A 443 -27.80 13.37 7.00
C LYS A 443 -26.51 13.28 6.17
N ASN A 444 -25.67 12.28 6.43
CA ASN A 444 -24.64 11.95 5.44
C ASN A 444 -25.29 11.61 4.09
N SER A 445 -24.51 11.65 3.01
CA SER A 445 -25.05 11.57 1.66
C SER A 445 -25.79 10.25 1.38
N LEU A 446 -25.36 9.14 2.00
CA LEU A 446 -26.09 7.86 1.98
C LEU A 446 -27.55 8.00 2.45
N GLN A 447 -27.79 8.63 3.60
CA GLN A 447 -29.13 8.80 4.13
C GLN A 447 -29.98 9.75 3.26
N LYS A 448 -29.36 10.73 2.58
CA LYS A 448 -30.05 11.61 1.63
C LYS A 448 -30.48 10.85 0.37
N ALA A 449 -29.57 10.06 -0.21
CA ALA A 449 -29.86 9.22 -1.36
C ALA A 449 -30.99 8.22 -1.05
N LEU A 450 -30.97 7.59 0.13
CA LEU A 450 -32.05 6.73 0.61
C LEU A 450 -33.39 7.48 0.74
N ALA A 451 -33.38 8.72 1.22
CA ALA A 451 -34.58 9.52 1.40
C ALA A 451 -35.25 9.93 0.08
N LEU A 452 -34.55 9.84 -1.06
CA LEU A 452 -35.15 10.03 -2.38
C LEU A 452 -36.01 8.84 -2.82
N ASP A 453 -35.83 7.65 -2.21
CA ASP A 453 -36.62 6.42 -2.38
C ASP A 453 -36.97 6.07 -3.84
N ARG A 454 -35.98 6.20 -4.73
CA ARG A 454 -36.18 6.05 -6.18
C ARG A 454 -35.01 5.43 -6.94
N TYR A 455 -33.84 5.36 -6.30
CA TYR A 455 -32.59 4.95 -6.92
C TYR A 455 -32.05 3.68 -6.27
N GLN A 456 -31.24 2.94 -7.02
CA GLN A 456 -30.35 1.94 -6.44
C GLN A 456 -29.09 2.65 -5.94
N ILE A 457 -28.47 2.16 -4.88
CA ILE A 457 -27.37 2.83 -4.21
C ILE A 457 -26.17 1.89 -4.13
N VAL A 458 -25.02 2.41 -4.55
CA VAL A 458 -23.71 1.79 -4.34
C VAL A 458 -22.95 2.68 -3.37
N ASP A 459 -22.54 2.13 -2.23
CA ASP A 459 -21.78 2.87 -1.23
C ASP A 459 -20.27 2.86 -1.57
N THR A 460 -19.64 4.02 -1.60
CA THR A 460 -18.21 4.20 -1.81
C THR A 460 -17.70 5.29 -0.89
N ASN A 461 -18.31 5.40 0.29
CA ASN A 461 -18.01 6.42 1.29
C ASN A 461 -16.50 6.56 1.56
N SER A 462 -15.98 7.78 1.43
CA SER A 462 -14.56 8.11 1.53
C SER A 462 -13.92 7.79 2.89
N GLU A 463 -14.69 7.65 3.97
CA GLU A 463 -14.18 7.27 5.30
C GLU A 463 -13.92 5.77 5.43
N TYR A 464 -14.48 4.98 4.51
CA TYR A 464 -14.43 3.53 4.54
C TYR A 464 -13.75 2.93 3.32
N TYR A 465 -13.94 3.50 2.13
CA TYR A 465 -13.64 2.81 0.89
C TYR A 465 -12.62 3.49 -0.02
N TYR A 466 -12.13 4.69 0.30
CA TYR A 466 -11.08 5.36 -0.48
C TYR A 466 -9.68 4.86 -0.08
N LEU A 467 -9.14 3.93 -0.86
CA LEU A 467 -7.89 3.24 -0.53
C LEU A 467 -6.64 4.02 -0.96
N ASP A 468 -6.76 5.08 -1.74
CA ASP A 468 -5.69 6.01 -2.10
C ASP A 468 -5.21 6.86 -0.90
N GLY A 469 -6.06 6.99 0.13
CA GLY A 469 -5.82 7.77 1.34
C GLY A 469 -4.52 7.46 2.10
N GLY A 470 -4.07 8.46 2.87
CA GLY A 470 -2.83 8.41 3.64
C GLY A 470 -1.54 8.45 2.80
N SER A 471 -1.65 8.83 1.53
CA SER A 471 -0.51 9.16 0.68
C SER A 471 0.10 10.51 1.09
N GLY A 472 1.28 10.86 0.56
CA GLY A 472 1.80 12.23 0.71
C GLY A 472 1.03 13.21 -0.17
N ALA A 473 0.78 14.43 0.32
CA ALA A 473 0.14 15.49 -0.47
C ALA A 473 0.82 15.64 -1.84
N TRP A 474 0.01 15.74 -2.90
CA TRP A 474 0.49 15.80 -4.29
C TRP A 474 0.40 17.17 -4.93
N LEU A 475 -0.50 18.01 -4.41
CA LEU A 475 -0.58 19.44 -4.64
C LEU A 475 0.03 20.18 -3.47
N THR A 476 0.63 21.34 -3.72
CA THR A 476 1.14 22.25 -2.68
C THR A 476 0.50 23.65 -2.77
N ASP A 477 -0.56 23.78 -3.57
CA ASP A 477 -1.03 25.05 -4.17
C ASP A 477 -2.34 25.59 -3.60
N ARG A 478 -3.04 24.91 -2.66
CA ARG A 478 -4.33 25.35 -2.07
C ARG A 478 -4.30 26.70 -1.28
N GLY A 479 -3.35 27.58 -1.55
CA GLY A 479 -3.21 28.93 -1.01
C GLY A 479 -1.77 29.31 -0.67
N PHE A 480 -0.81 28.40 -0.82
CA PHE A 480 0.58 28.65 -0.45
C PHE A 480 1.47 28.64 -1.69
N GLY A 481 1.91 29.83 -2.09
CA GLY A 481 3.01 29.98 -3.04
C GLY A 481 4.28 29.24 -2.58
N PRO A 482 5.34 29.21 -3.41
CA PRO A 482 6.59 28.53 -3.11
C PRO A 482 7.15 29.00 -1.75
N GLY A 483 6.99 28.19 -0.71
CA GLY A 483 7.33 28.54 0.67
C GLY A 483 6.39 28.05 1.77
N GLY A 484 5.23 27.46 1.44
CA GLY A 484 4.37 26.78 2.42
C GLY A 484 4.98 25.48 2.95
N ASN A 485 4.54 25.04 4.14
CA ASN A 485 4.94 23.77 4.74
C ASN A 485 4.29 22.58 4.02
N SER A 486 4.54 22.38 2.72
CA SER A 486 3.96 21.28 1.95
C SER A 486 4.35 19.88 2.46
N TRP A 487 5.30 19.79 3.39
CA TRP A 487 5.68 18.58 4.12
C TRP A 487 4.82 18.32 5.37
N GLU A 488 4.05 19.32 5.83
CA GLU A 488 3.04 19.22 6.89
C GLU A 488 1.65 18.88 6.33
N GLU A 489 1.45 18.96 5.00
CA GLU A 489 0.18 18.66 4.35
C GLU A 489 -0.03 17.15 4.22
N ALA A 490 -1.10 16.65 4.83
CA ALA A 490 -1.61 15.32 4.60
C ALA A 490 -2.34 15.27 3.24
N TYR A 491 -2.37 14.09 2.62
CA TYR A 491 -3.40 13.82 1.61
C TYR A 491 -4.78 14.10 2.20
N TRP A 492 -5.75 14.47 1.36
CA TRP A 492 -7.01 15.06 1.82
C TRP A 492 -7.86 14.11 2.68
N ILE A 493 -7.58 12.79 2.63
CA ILE A 493 -8.07 11.77 3.56
C ILE A 493 -6.93 10.96 4.22
N PRO A 494 -7.12 10.51 5.46
CA PRO A 494 -6.16 9.65 6.16
C PRO A 494 -6.06 8.25 5.53
N TYR A 495 -5.07 7.46 5.96
CA TYR A 495 -4.99 6.06 5.57
C TYR A 495 -6.15 5.28 6.20
N ILE A 496 -6.98 4.65 5.38
CA ILE A 496 -8.05 3.78 5.87
C ILE A 496 -7.48 2.40 6.17
N ASP A 497 -7.51 2.01 7.44
CA ASP A 497 -7.06 0.70 7.92
C ASP A 497 -8.06 -0.42 7.56
N TRP A 498 -7.56 -1.65 7.53
CA TRP A 498 -8.34 -2.81 7.12
C TRP A 498 -9.51 -3.08 8.07
N GLU A 499 -9.36 -2.78 9.36
CA GLU A 499 -10.38 -2.93 10.39
C GLU A 499 -11.59 -2.04 10.08
N ARG A 500 -11.34 -0.80 9.65
CA ARG A 500 -12.37 0.20 9.34
C ARG A 500 -13.22 -0.24 8.15
N ILE A 501 -12.56 -0.72 7.09
CA ILE A 501 -13.23 -1.31 5.92
C ILE A 501 -14.02 -2.56 6.32
N TYR A 502 -13.39 -3.44 7.10
CA TYR A 502 -13.97 -4.73 7.47
C TYR A 502 -15.25 -4.56 8.28
N THR A 503 -15.31 -3.60 9.22
CA THR A 503 -16.48 -3.41 10.07
C THR A 503 -17.67 -2.80 9.35
N HIS A 504 -17.44 -2.08 8.26
CA HIS A 504 -18.50 -1.36 7.57
C HIS A 504 -19.52 -2.30 6.90
N ASP A 505 -20.80 -2.04 7.15
CA ASP A 505 -21.93 -2.62 6.44
C ASP A 505 -22.87 -1.45 6.07
N PRO A 506 -23.01 -1.12 4.77
CA PRO A 506 -23.81 0.03 4.32
C PRO A 506 -25.25 0.07 4.83
N ARG A 507 -25.85 -1.07 5.19
CA ARG A 507 -27.23 -1.14 5.73
C ARG A 507 -27.33 -0.84 7.22
N THR A 508 -26.25 -1.01 7.98
CA THR A 508 -26.32 -1.07 9.46
C THR A 508 -25.22 -0.28 10.18
N SER A 509 -24.16 0.14 9.48
CA SER A 509 -23.11 0.97 10.05
C SER A 509 -23.66 2.29 10.60
N PRO A 510 -23.11 2.80 11.71
CA PRO A 510 -23.37 4.15 12.16
C PRO A 510 -23.13 5.20 11.07
N ILE A 511 -24.00 6.20 11.02
CA ILE A 511 -23.83 7.39 10.19
C ILE A 511 -22.76 8.28 10.85
N GLU A 512 -21.73 8.65 10.10
CA GLU A 512 -20.67 9.55 10.58
C GLU A 512 -21.21 10.96 10.91
N ASN A 513 -20.63 11.59 11.93
CA ASN A 513 -20.93 12.99 12.26
C ASN A 513 -20.02 13.92 11.46
N THR A 514 -20.59 14.50 10.42
CA THR A 514 -19.86 15.36 9.48
C THR A 514 -19.54 16.75 10.01
N THR A 515 -20.09 17.12 11.18
CA THR A 515 -19.79 18.40 11.85
C THR A 515 -18.58 18.29 12.78
N ASP A 516 -18.09 17.07 13.01
CA ASP A 516 -16.93 16.81 13.83
C ASP A 516 -15.64 16.92 13.00
N THR A 517 -14.97 18.06 13.12
CA THR A 517 -13.65 18.32 12.50
C THR A 517 -12.52 17.43 13.04
N THR A 518 -12.79 16.62 14.08
CA THR A 518 -11.83 15.64 14.63
C THR A 518 -11.99 14.23 14.04
N GLY A 519 -12.96 14.01 13.15
CA GLY A 519 -13.05 12.82 12.29
C GLY A 519 -13.30 11.51 13.01
N SER A 520 -14.04 11.51 14.14
CA SER A 520 -14.24 10.26 14.92
C SER A 520 -15.60 10.11 15.61
N GLY A 521 -16.48 11.12 15.55
CA GLY A 521 -17.82 11.05 16.11
C GLY A 521 -18.86 10.42 15.18
N TYR A 522 -19.75 9.58 15.73
CA TYR A 522 -20.98 9.17 15.04
C TYR A 522 -22.08 10.22 15.20
N SER A 523 -22.95 10.35 14.20
CA SER A 523 -24.12 11.19 14.28
C SER A 523 -25.04 10.68 15.38
N THR A 524 -25.47 11.58 16.28
CA THR A 524 -26.42 11.24 17.34
C THR A 524 -27.62 12.18 17.32
N ILE A 525 -28.81 11.62 17.49
CA ILE A 525 -30.04 12.38 17.75
C ILE A 525 -30.50 11.99 19.16
N ASN A 526 -30.62 12.97 20.05
CA ASN A 526 -30.97 12.76 21.46
C ASN A 526 -30.07 11.72 22.17
N GLY A 527 -28.78 11.67 21.81
CA GLY A 527 -27.81 10.73 22.38
C GLY A 527 -27.86 9.31 21.79
N VAL A 528 -28.66 9.05 20.75
CA VAL A 528 -28.75 7.76 20.06
C VAL A 528 -27.94 7.82 18.76
N ILE A 529 -27.02 6.87 18.57
CA ILE A 529 -26.27 6.71 17.31
C ILE A 529 -27.25 6.43 16.16
N GLN A 530 -27.11 7.22 15.09
CA GLN A 530 -27.94 7.06 13.90
C GLN A 530 -27.36 5.97 12.99
N VAL A 531 -28.26 5.19 12.38
CA VAL A 531 -27.95 4.21 11.34
C VAL A 531 -28.86 4.47 10.14
N PRO A 532 -28.52 4.01 8.93
CA PRO A 532 -29.35 4.16 7.75
C PRO A 532 -30.79 3.68 7.97
N THR A 533 -31.74 4.45 7.44
CA THR A 533 -33.19 4.17 7.50
C THR A 533 -33.84 4.36 6.12
N GLY A 534 -35.01 3.74 5.92
CA GLY A 534 -35.73 3.76 4.65
C GLY A 534 -35.69 2.39 3.96
N ASN A 535 -35.73 2.38 2.63
CA ASN A 535 -35.66 1.16 1.84
C ASN A 535 -34.21 0.65 1.73
N LEU A 536 -33.71 -0.05 2.76
CA LEU A 536 -32.33 -0.55 2.78
C LEU A 536 -32.01 -1.57 1.67
N GLN A 537 -33.02 -2.15 1.00
CA GLN A 537 -32.82 -3.04 -0.15
C GLN A 537 -32.42 -2.30 -1.42
N SER A 538 -32.55 -0.96 -1.45
CA SER A 538 -32.02 -0.16 -2.55
C SER A 538 -30.49 -0.08 -2.52
N ILE A 539 -29.85 -0.35 -1.37
CA ILE A 539 -28.40 -0.46 -1.27
C ILE A 539 -27.97 -1.81 -1.83
N ILE A 540 -27.54 -1.81 -3.08
CA ILE A 540 -27.20 -3.04 -3.82
C ILE A 540 -25.77 -3.52 -3.52
N GLY A 541 -24.97 -2.68 -2.87
CA GLY A 541 -23.65 -3.02 -2.35
C GLY A 541 -22.71 -1.84 -2.24
N ALA A 542 -21.41 -2.08 -2.39
CA ALA A 542 -20.37 -1.07 -2.23
C ALA A 542 -19.14 -1.34 -3.12
N GLU A 543 -18.26 -0.34 -3.23
CA GLU A 543 -16.99 -0.43 -3.95
C GLU A 543 -15.84 0.14 -3.12
N ALA A 544 -14.68 -0.49 -3.21
CA ALA A 544 -13.42 0.10 -2.77
C ALA A 544 -12.82 0.95 -3.91
N ALA A 545 -12.68 2.25 -3.72
CA ALA A 545 -12.10 3.16 -4.69
C ALA A 545 -10.57 3.25 -4.53
N ILE A 546 -9.84 3.31 -5.64
CA ILE A 546 -8.41 3.56 -5.68
C ILE A 546 -8.10 4.64 -6.74
N TRP A 547 -8.15 5.90 -6.32
CA TRP A 547 -7.89 7.05 -7.17
C TRP A 547 -6.41 7.19 -7.55
N GLY A 548 -6.16 7.72 -8.75
CA GLY A 548 -4.89 7.54 -9.43
C GLY A 548 -3.86 8.64 -9.22
N GLU A 549 -4.12 9.72 -8.46
CA GLU A 549 -3.19 10.88 -8.40
C GLU A 549 -1.81 10.47 -7.83
N ARG A 550 -1.83 9.51 -6.90
CA ARG A 550 -0.63 8.92 -6.27
C ARG A 550 -0.51 7.42 -6.51
N ILE A 551 -1.43 6.83 -7.27
CA ILE A 551 -1.47 5.38 -7.49
C ILE A 551 -1.11 5.09 -8.93
N GLY A 552 -0.12 4.22 -9.12
CA GLY A 552 0.29 3.72 -10.42
C GLY A 552 0.68 2.25 -10.32
N ASP A 553 1.23 1.70 -11.41
CA ASP A 553 1.61 0.29 -11.50
C ASP A 553 2.51 -0.21 -10.33
N SER A 554 3.41 0.66 -9.85
CA SER A 554 4.40 0.31 -8.83
C SER A 554 3.84 0.17 -7.41
N ASN A 555 2.70 0.77 -7.10
CA ASN A 555 2.13 0.79 -5.74
C ASN A 555 0.65 0.39 -5.66
N LEU A 556 -0.03 0.17 -6.79
CA LEU A 556 -1.42 -0.28 -6.86
C LEU A 556 -1.68 -1.47 -5.94
N ASP A 557 -0.95 -2.57 -6.13
CA ASP A 557 -1.22 -3.80 -5.37
C ASP A 557 -1.03 -3.62 -3.86
N THR A 558 -0.06 -2.81 -3.45
CA THR A 558 0.24 -2.57 -2.03
C THR A 558 -0.78 -1.69 -1.34
N LYS A 559 -1.45 -0.81 -2.10
CA LYS A 559 -2.51 0.04 -1.60
C LYS A 559 -3.84 -0.70 -1.63
N LEU A 560 -4.10 -1.46 -2.68
CA LEU A 560 -5.34 -2.20 -2.85
C LEU A 560 -5.42 -3.41 -1.91
N TRP A 561 -4.38 -4.24 -1.86
CA TRP A 561 -4.39 -5.51 -1.12
C TRP A 561 -3.57 -5.44 0.18
N PRO A 562 -4.08 -5.98 1.30
CA PRO A 562 -5.30 -6.80 1.44
C PRO A 562 -6.57 -6.02 1.79
N ARG A 563 -6.57 -4.68 1.70
CA ARG A 563 -7.70 -3.84 2.14
C ARG A 563 -8.99 -4.06 1.34
N ALA A 564 -8.90 -4.22 0.02
CA ALA A 564 -10.06 -4.59 -0.81
C ALA A 564 -10.62 -5.99 -0.47
N ALA A 565 -9.80 -6.90 0.08
CA ALA A 565 -10.29 -8.18 0.57
C ALA A 565 -11.21 -8.01 1.79
N CYS A 566 -10.97 -6.98 2.62
CA CYS A 566 -11.84 -6.63 3.73
C CYS A 566 -13.19 -6.11 3.27
N ALA A 567 -13.23 -5.28 2.23
CA ALA A 567 -14.48 -4.88 1.59
C ALA A 567 -15.22 -6.12 1.06
N ALA A 568 -14.51 -7.05 0.44
CA ALA A 568 -15.08 -8.28 -0.10
C ALA A 568 -15.77 -9.13 0.98
N GLU A 569 -15.14 -9.38 2.13
CA GLU A 569 -15.78 -10.13 3.22
C GLU A 569 -16.90 -9.34 3.89
N ALA A 570 -16.73 -8.02 4.07
CA ALA A 570 -17.76 -7.15 4.61
C ALA A 570 -19.06 -7.20 3.78
N LEU A 571 -18.95 -7.33 2.45
CA LEU A 571 -20.10 -7.37 1.54
C LEU A 571 -20.57 -8.79 1.19
N TRP A 572 -19.66 -9.77 1.17
CA TRP A 572 -20.04 -11.16 0.95
C TRP A 572 -20.78 -11.70 2.17
N SER A 573 -20.21 -11.51 3.36
CA SER A 573 -20.60 -12.20 4.60
C SER A 573 -21.43 -11.33 5.54
N ALA A 574 -21.90 -10.15 5.13
CA ALA A 574 -22.65 -9.22 5.98
C ALA A 574 -23.77 -9.90 6.78
N ASP A 575 -24.57 -10.75 6.13
CA ASP A 575 -25.71 -11.44 6.74
C ASP A 575 -25.30 -12.53 7.76
N SER A 576 -24.03 -12.93 7.79
CA SER A 576 -23.48 -13.79 8.85
C SER A 576 -23.25 -13.07 10.18
N PHE A 577 -23.27 -11.73 10.17
CA PHE A 577 -22.99 -10.90 11.34
C PHE A 577 -24.28 -10.18 11.75
N PRO A 578 -25.10 -10.76 12.64
CA PRO A 578 -26.41 -10.18 12.99
C PRO A 578 -26.34 -8.78 13.63
N THR A 579 -25.15 -8.34 14.06
CA THR A 579 -24.85 -6.93 14.37
C THR A 579 -23.41 -6.62 13.94
N PRO A 580 -23.08 -5.38 13.51
CA PRO A 580 -21.71 -4.97 13.15
C PRO A 580 -20.69 -5.18 14.28
N SER A 581 -21.14 -5.10 15.54
CA SER A 581 -20.33 -5.40 16.72
C SER A 581 -19.88 -6.86 16.85
N ASN A 582 -20.46 -7.77 16.06
CA ASN A 582 -20.11 -9.21 16.05
C ASN A 582 -19.00 -9.55 15.05
N LYS A 583 -18.52 -8.57 14.27
CA LYS A 583 -17.34 -8.73 13.42
C LYS A 583 -16.10 -8.78 14.32
N ASP A 584 -15.69 -10.00 14.66
CA ASP A 584 -14.59 -10.25 15.60
C ASP A 584 -13.22 -10.19 14.90
N PHE A 585 -12.40 -9.20 15.27
CA PHE A 585 -11.04 -9.06 14.76
C PHE A 585 -10.11 -10.21 15.18
N PHE A 586 -10.34 -10.85 16.33
CA PHE A 586 -9.54 -12.00 16.77
C PHE A 586 -9.78 -13.24 15.89
N GLU A 587 -10.96 -13.31 15.26
CA GLU A 587 -11.29 -14.36 14.30
C GLU A 587 -10.87 -13.96 12.88
N ALA A 588 -11.05 -12.70 12.49
CA ALA A 588 -10.75 -12.21 11.15
C ALA A 588 -9.25 -12.05 10.86
N LEU A 589 -8.47 -11.44 11.75
CA LEU A 589 -7.06 -11.11 11.48
C LEU A 589 -6.21 -12.34 11.13
N PRO A 590 -6.30 -13.49 11.84
CA PRO A 590 -5.57 -14.68 11.47
C PRO A 590 -5.94 -15.22 10.07
N ARG A 591 -7.21 -15.11 9.67
CA ARG A 591 -7.69 -15.50 8.32
C ARG A 591 -7.14 -14.57 7.26
N LEU A 592 -7.22 -13.26 7.51
CA LEU A 592 -6.70 -12.23 6.62
C LEU A 592 -5.20 -12.41 6.38
N GLN A 593 -4.42 -12.78 7.41
CA GLN A 593 -2.99 -13.07 7.28
C GLN A 593 -2.73 -14.27 6.36
N VAL A 594 -3.43 -15.39 6.59
CA VAL A 594 -3.34 -16.57 5.71
C VAL A 594 -3.74 -16.24 4.28
N PHE A 595 -4.78 -15.43 4.10
CA PHE A 595 -5.27 -15.02 2.79
C PHE A 595 -4.30 -14.08 2.07
N ARG A 596 -3.79 -13.03 2.75
CA ARG A 596 -2.74 -12.14 2.23
C ARG A 596 -1.53 -12.93 1.76
N ASP A 597 -1.12 -13.91 2.54
CA ASP A 597 0.01 -14.77 2.21
C ASP A 597 -0.25 -15.60 0.94
N ARG A 598 -1.48 -16.07 0.72
CA ARG A 598 -1.88 -16.71 -0.54
C ARG A 598 -1.80 -15.75 -1.72
N LEU A 599 -2.31 -14.52 -1.59
CA LEU A 599 -2.24 -13.51 -2.65
C LEU A 599 -0.79 -13.24 -3.09
N ILE A 600 0.13 -13.13 -2.12
CA ILE A 600 1.56 -12.92 -2.40
C ILE A 600 2.16 -14.13 -3.12
N SER A 601 1.95 -15.35 -2.60
CA SER A 601 2.48 -16.57 -3.23
C SER A 601 1.90 -16.82 -4.62
N GLN A 602 0.66 -16.39 -4.86
CA GLN A 602 -0.02 -16.52 -6.14
C GLN A 602 0.39 -15.45 -7.16
N GLU A 603 1.18 -14.46 -6.71
CA GLU A 603 1.64 -13.30 -7.50
C GLU A 603 0.48 -12.37 -7.91
N PHE A 604 -0.66 -12.44 -7.22
CA PHE A 604 -1.76 -11.48 -7.36
C PHE A 604 -1.41 -10.13 -6.73
N VAL A 605 -0.43 -10.14 -5.82
CA VAL A 605 0.26 -8.96 -5.34
C VAL A 605 1.69 -9.07 -5.82
N GLY A 606 2.18 -8.05 -6.53
CA GLY A 606 3.54 -7.96 -7.04
C GLY A 606 4.56 -8.09 -5.92
N ALA A 607 5.02 -9.32 -5.66
CA ALA A 607 6.14 -9.58 -4.74
C ALA A 607 7.39 -8.80 -5.20
N ASN A 608 7.51 -8.57 -6.51
CA ASN A 608 8.52 -7.71 -7.12
C ASN A 608 8.45 -6.27 -6.63
N ASN A 609 7.29 -5.70 -6.32
CA ASN A 609 7.21 -4.32 -5.80
C ASN A 609 7.80 -4.26 -4.38
N ILE A 610 7.47 -5.20 -3.48
CA ILE A 610 8.06 -5.25 -2.13
C ILE A 610 9.58 -5.45 -2.17
N PHE A 611 10.09 -6.34 -3.04
CA PHE A 611 11.52 -6.64 -3.13
C PHE A 611 12.33 -5.61 -3.93
N VAL A 612 11.78 -5.04 -4.99
CA VAL A 612 12.41 -3.95 -5.76
C VAL A 612 12.42 -2.69 -4.91
N LEU A 613 11.32 -2.32 -4.24
CA LEU A 613 11.27 -1.17 -3.32
C LEU A 613 12.30 -1.31 -2.18
N ALA A 614 12.41 -2.50 -1.58
CA ALA A 614 13.42 -2.76 -0.55
C ALA A 614 14.87 -2.68 -1.08
N ARG A 615 15.14 -3.18 -2.30
CA ARG A 615 16.47 -3.11 -2.93
C ARG A 615 16.84 -1.69 -3.36
N THR A 616 15.90 -0.92 -3.91
CA THR A 616 16.11 0.46 -4.33
C THR A 616 16.38 1.35 -3.12
N THR A 617 15.65 1.15 -2.01
CA THR A 617 15.90 1.84 -0.73
C THR A 617 17.28 1.51 -0.15
N ALA A 618 17.68 0.23 -0.18
CA ALA A 618 19.01 -0.19 0.26
C ALA A 618 20.15 0.36 -0.63
N TYR A 619 19.90 0.53 -1.93
CA TYR A 619 20.85 1.11 -2.89
C TYR A 619 20.99 2.63 -2.71
N TYR A 620 19.88 3.35 -2.49
CA TYR A 620 19.90 4.78 -2.16
C TYR A 620 20.60 5.04 -0.83
N HIS A 621 20.38 4.22 0.21
CA HIS A 621 21.12 4.34 1.47
C HIS A 621 22.65 4.14 1.31
N ARG A 622 23.08 3.27 0.40
CA ARG A 622 24.53 3.10 0.09
C ARG A 622 25.11 4.28 -0.67
N THR A 623 24.32 4.93 -1.52
CA THR A 623 24.77 6.03 -2.38
C THR A 623 24.69 7.39 -1.68
N LEU A 624 23.59 7.69 -0.96
CA LEU A 624 23.50 8.84 -0.06
C LEU A 624 24.48 8.74 1.11
N GLY A 625 24.74 7.54 1.64
CA GLY A 625 25.75 7.33 2.68
C GLY A 625 27.17 7.72 2.23
N ARG A 626 27.47 7.65 0.93
CA ARG A 626 28.75 8.08 0.34
C ARG A 626 28.74 9.57 -0.07
N ALA A 627 27.60 10.11 -0.50
CA ALA A 627 27.45 11.52 -0.86
C ALA A 627 27.37 12.44 0.37
N LEU A 628 26.69 12.02 1.45
CA LEU A 628 26.62 12.78 2.71
C LEU A 628 27.96 12.76 3.47
N SER A 629 28.74 11.68 3.39
CA SER A 629 30.08 11.65 4.00
C SER A 629 31.08 12.57 3.29
N SER A 630 30.80 12.96 2.04
CA SER A 630 31.64 13.87 1.26
C SER A 630 31.12 15.31 1.22
N ALA A 631 29.84 15.55 1.54
CA ALA A 631 29.26 16.89 1.62
C ALA A 631 29.29 17.51 3.04
N MET A 632 29.42 16.71 4.11
CA MET A 632 29.55 17.21 5.49
C MET A 632 30.99 17.64 5.84
N CYS A 633 31.56 18.56 5.07
CA CYS A 633 32.73 19.34 5.50
C CYS A 633 32.78 20.76 4.95
N VAL A 634 31.75 21.23 4.23
CA VAL A 634 31.65 22.63 3.81
C VAL A 634 30.23 23.10 4.03
N GLY A 635 30.01 23.85 5.11
CA GLY A 635 28.76 24.55 5.33
C GLY A 635 28.62 25.65 4.28
N GLN A 636 27.84 25.41 3.23
CA GLN A 636 27.25 26.46 2.41
C GLN A 636 26.00 25.96 1.66
N THR A 637 24.99 26.81 1.73
CA THR A 637 23.67 26.81 1.08
C THR A 637 23.73 26.45 -0.41
N LEU A 638 22.96 25.44 -0.83
CA LEU A 638 22.61 25.26 -2.24
C LEU A 638 21.09 25.25 -2.39
N LYS A 639 20.57 26.43 -2.74
CA LYS A 639 19.25 26.66 -3.34
C LYS A 639 19.30 26.19 -4.80
N ARG A 640 18.42 25.27 -5.22
CA ARG A 640 17.97 25.15 -6.62
C ARG A 640 16.53 24.63 -6.69
N PRO A 641 15.67 25.21 -7.56
CA PRO A 641 14.32 24.70 -7.83
C PRO A 641 14.39 23.51 -8.78
N PHE A 642 13.59 22.47 -8.55
CA PHE A 642 13.46 21.33 -9.47
C PHE A 642 12.06 21.34 -10.11
N ARG A 643 12.04 21.36 -11.45
CA ARG A 643 10.86 21.13 -12.32
C ARG A 643 10.67 19.62 -12.56
N GLU A 644 9.44 19.27 -12.95
CA GLU A 644 8.77 17.99 -13.20
C GLU A 644 9.54 16.84 -13.89
N THR A 645 8.97 15.64 -13.75
CA THR A 645 9.29 14.29 -14.31
C THR A 645 10.40 13.48 -13.62
N TRP A 646 10.08 12.82 -12.50
CA TRP A 646 10.86 11.71 -11.92
C TRP A 646 9.93 10.64 -11.30
N PRO A 647 10.34 9.36 -11.25
CA PRO A 647 9.50 8.26 -10.78
C PRO A 647 9.12 8.41 -9.29
N THR A 648 7.86 8.10 -8.98
CA THR A 648 7.29 7.94 -7.64
C THR A 648 7.99 6.82 -6.88
N LEU A 649 9.11 7.17 -6.24
CA LEU A 649 9.80 6.28 -5.32
C LEU A 649 10.32 7.10 -4.15
N VAL A 650 9.40 7.48 -3.25
CA VAL A 650 9.68 8.21 -2.01
C VAL A 650 9.50 7.24 -0.84
N LEU A 651 10.25 7.45 0.25
CA LEU A 651 10.15 6.63 1.48
C LEU A 651 8.73 6.57 2.08
N THR A 652 7.84 7.49 1.72
CA THR A 652 6.41 7.48 2.06
C THR A 652 5.63 6.35 1.38
N ASP A 653 6.13 5.83 0.26
CA ASP A 653 5.54 4.68 -0.44
C ASP A 653 5.87 3.35 0.29
N LEU A 654 6.81 3.38 1.25
CA LEU A 654 7.23 2.24 2.07
C LEU A 654 6.54 2.19 3.44
N SER A 655 5.86 3.26 3.87
CA SER A 655 5.24 3.29 5.18
C SER A 655 3.99 2.41 5.19
N PHE A 656 4.20 1.14 5.55
CA PHE A 656 3.18 0.37 6.25
C PHE A 656 2.90 1.12 7.56
N ALA A 657 1.76 1.80 7.67
CA ALA A 657 1.34 2.38 8.96
C ALA A 657 1.17 1.30 10.06
N ASN A 658 1.13 0.02 9.67
CA ASN A 658 1.17 -1.12 10.57
C ASN A 658 2.40 -2.01 10.30
N ILE A 659 3.54 -1.63 10.87
CA ILE A 659 4.53 -2.64 11.29
C ILE A 659 3.79 -3.51 12.34
N SER A 660 3.88 -4.84 12.19
CA SER A 660 3.21 -5.89 12.97
C SER A 660 3.33 -5.82 14.50
N THR A 661 3.96 -4.79 15.05
CA THR A 661 4.03 -4.50 16.48
C THR A 661 2.84 -3.68 17.01
N ALA A 662 2.08 -2.97 16.18
CA ALA A 662 0.96 -2.12 16.64
C ALA A 662 -0.35 -2.90 16.89
N GLY A 663 -0.68 -3.90 16.06
CA GLY A 663 -1.83 -4.81 16.29
C GLY A 663 -1.66 -5.77 17.49
N ALA A 664 -0.50 -5.75 18.16
CA ALA A 664 -0.23 -6.58 19.35
C ALA A 664 -0.57 -5.88 20.67
N ILE A 665 -1.18 -4.69 20.67
CA ILE A 665 -1.35 -3.90 21.91
C ILE A 665 -2.53 -4.39 22.77
N ALA A 666 -3.56 -5.01 22.19
CA ALA A 666 -4.69 -5.56 22.96
C ALA A 666 -4.41 -6.91 23.68
N PRO A 667 -3.61 -7.86 23.13
CA PRO A 667 -3.33 -9.14 23.81
C PRO A 667 -2.28 -9.07 24.94
N ILE A 668 -1.47 -8.01 25.02
CA ILE A 668 -0.35 -7.92 25.98
C ILE A 668 -0.87 -7.85 27.42
N SER A 669 -1.99 -7.17 27.68
CA SER A 669 -2.56 -7.02 29.03
C SER A 669 -3.03 -8.36 29.61
N ALA A 670 -3.68 -9.21 28.81
CA ALA A 670 -4.13 -10.54 29.23
C ALA A 670 -2.96 -11.53 29.44
N TYR A 671 -1.92 -11.44 28.60
CA TYR A 671 -0.74 -12.32 28.68
C TYR A 671 0.20 -11.95 29.85
N VAL A 672 0.34 -10.65 30.15
CA VAL A 672 1.08 -10.14 31.32
C VAL A 672 0.40 -10.56 32.64
N MET A 673 -0.93 -10.61 32.68
CA MET A 673 -1.67 -11.13 33.84
C MET A 673 -1.51 -12.63 34.05
N TRP A 674 -1.38 -13.41 32.97
CA TRP A 674 -1.16 -14.86 33.02
C TRP A 674 0.27 -15.22 33.47
N LEU A 675 1.30 -14.52 32.99
CA LEU A 675 2.70 -14.77 33.34
C LEU A 675 3.07 -14.37 34.77
N ASN A 676 2.45 -13.31 35.30
CA ASN A 676 2.65 -12.91 36.72
C ASN A 676 2.12 -13.97 37.71
N LYS A 677 1.13 -14.80 37.31
CA LYS A 677 0.66 -15.93 38.12
C LYS A 677 1.62 -17.12 38.14
N LEU A 678 2.53 -17.21 37.17
CA LEU A 678 3.48 -18.33 37.01
C LEU A 678 4.91 -17.98 37.41
N GLY A 679 5.17 -16.76 37.90
CA GLY A 679 6.49 -16.35 38.37
C GLY A 679 7.57 -16.28 37.28
N GLY A 680 7.18 -16.09 36.02
CA GLY A 680 8.12 -15.94 34.90
C GLY A 680 8.52 -14.48 34.68
N ASN A 681 9.83 -14.21 34.56
CA ASN A 681 10.36 -12.90 34.15
C ASN A 681 10.13 -12.69 32.65
N MET A 682 9.70 -11.49 32.25
CA MET A 682 9.54 -11.09 30.85
C MET A 682 10.22 -9.74 30.58
N GLU A 683 11.03 -9.66 29.53
CA GLU A 683 11.58 -8.43 28.96
C GLU A 683 10.58 -7.84 27.94
N ILE A 684 10.23 -6.56 28.06
CA ILE A 684 9.34 -5.85 27.12
C ILE A 684 10.06 -4.59 26.60
N SER A 685 10.14 -4.43 25.28
CA SER A 685 10.62 -3.19 24.63
C SER A 685 9.41 -2.29 24.29
N VAL A 686 9.23 -1.19 25.00
CA VAL A 686 8.15 -0.22 24.77
C VAL A 686 8.69 1.04 24.10
N ARG A 687 8.12 1.44 22.95
CA ARG A 687 8.52 2.65 22.20
C ARG A 687 7.52 3.81 22.24
N ASN A 688 6.42 3.71 23.00
CA ASN A 688 5.35 4.72 23.04
C ASN A 688 5.20 5.37 24.44
N ILE A 689 5.38 6.69 24.53
CA ILE A 689 5.41 7.44 25.79
C ILE A 689 4.01 7.60 26.44
N ASN A 690 2.95 7.59 25.64
CA ASN A 690 1.57 7.71 26.14
C ASN A 690 1.15 6.42 26.85
N LEU A 691 1.57 5.26 26.33
CA LEU A 691 1.35 3.96 26.97
C LEU A 691 2.05 3.84 28.33
N ILE A 692 3.29 4.35 28.45
CA ILE A 692 4.02 4.36 29.74
C ILE A 692 3.31 5.27 30.75
N ARG A 693 2.77 6.41 30.29
CA ARG A 693 2.03 7.35 31.14
C ARG A 693 0.71 6.74 31.63
N ASP A 694 -0.02 6.04 30.75
CA ASP A 694 -1.28 5.35 31.09
C ASP A 694 -1.08 4.14 31.99
N LEU A 695 -0.03 3.35 31.79
CA LEU A 695 0.29 2.22 32.65
C LEU A 695 0.70 2.66 34.07
N LYS A 696 1.37 3.83 34.17
CA LYS A 696 1.76 4.43 35.45
C LYS A 696 0.58 5.08 36.18
N SER A 697 -0.29 5.79 35.46
CA SER A 697 -1.49 6.42 36.04
C SER A 697 -2.51 5.40 36.56
N ASN A 698 -2.58 4.22 35.94
CA ASN A 698 -3.45 3.11 36.36
C ASN A 698 -2.81 2.16 37.40
N GLY A 699 -1.62 2.46 37.91
CA GLY A 699 -0.98 1.69 38.99
C GLY A 699 -0.45 0.30 38.59
N LEU A 700 -0.27 0.04 37.29
CA LEU A 700 0.12 -1.27 36.75
C LEU A 700 1.63 -1.50 36.67
N LEU A 701 2.44 -0.51 37.07
CA LEU A 701 3.91 -0.57 37.14
C LEU A 701 4.38 -0.67 38.61
N THR A 702 4.55 -1.89 39.13
CA THR A 702 5.21 -2.13 40.42
C THR A 702 6.72 -2.31 40.22
N ALA A 703 7.49 -1.24 40.43
CA ALA A 703 8.92 -1.06 40.76
C ALA A 703 10.04 -2.09 40.39
N ARG A 704 9.80 -3.19 39.70
CA ARG A 704 10.86 -4.11 39.21
C ARG A 704 10.51 -4.64 37.82
N ILE A 705 10.86 -3.86 36.81
CA ILE A 705 11.04 -4.31 35.43
C ILE A 705 12.37 -3.71 34.98
N ASP A 706 13.32 -4.56 34.57
CA ASP A 706 14.60 -4.13 34.00
C ASP A 706 14.34 -3.50 32.62
N LEU A 707 14.61 -2.19 32.53
CA LEU A 707 14.31 -1.38 31.36
C LEU A 707 15.44 -1.52 30.32
N ILE A 708 15.25 -2.29 29.24
CA ILE A 708 16.14 -2.24 28.08
C ILE A 708 15.80 -0.99 27.26
N CYS A 709 16.57 0.07 27.52
CA CYS A 709 16.54 1.34 26.80
C CYS A 709 17.14 1.20 25.39
N CYS A 710 16.33 0.97 24.35
CA CYS A 710 16.71 1.35 22.98
C CYS A 710 16.47 2.84 22.80
N ILE A 711 17.50 3.65 23.00
CA ILE A 711 17.41 5.12 22.94
C ILE A 711 17.80 5.62 21.54
N ASP A 712 16.84 6.25 20.86
CA ASP A 712 17.12 7.18 19.76
C ASP A 712 17.66 8.50 20.35
N ALA A 713 18.73 9.05 19.77
CA ALA A 713 19.50 10.16 20.36
C ALA A 713 18.74 11.50 20.49
N LEU A 714 17.54 11.63 19.93
CA LEU A 714 16.64 12.77 20.17
C LEU A 714 15.88 12.68 21.51
N PHE A 715 15.85 11.50 22.12
CA PHE A 715 15.09 11.19 23.34
C PHE A 715 15.85 11.53 24.63
N VAL A 716 17.18 11.71 24.57
CA VAL A 716 18.03 11.91 25.76
C VAL A 716 17.92 13.33 26.35
N ALA A 717 17.57 14.33 25.55
CA ALA A 717 17.54 15.72 26.03
C ALA A 717 16.39 16.01 27.02
N ASN A 718 15.25 15.31 26.89
CA ASN A 718 14.06 15.60 27.71
C ASN A 718 13.89 14.67 28.93
N VAL A 719 14.68 13.61 29.06
CA VAL A 719 14.54 12.61 30.15
C VAL A 719 15.64 12.75 31.22
N LEU A 720 16.77 13.40 30.90
CA LEU A 720 17.89 13.55 31.83
C LEU A 720 17.67 14.56 32.96
N GLU A 721 16.56 15.31 32.99
CA GLU A 721 16.24 16.21 34.12
C GLU A 721 15.64 15.49 35.33
N GLU A 722 15.19 14.22 35.22
CA GLU A 722 14.34 13.60 36.26
C GLU A 722 14.83 12.26 36.87
N LEU A 723 16.07 11.80 36.64
CA LEU A 723 16.55 10.52 37.19
C LEU A 723 17.90 10.62 37.96
N PRO A 724 18.01 10.07 39.19
CA PRO A 724 19.29 9.97 39.91
C PRO A 724 20.25 8.94 39.29
N ALA A 725 21.52 9.31 39.20
CA ALA A 725 22.52 8.71 38.31
C ALA A 725 23.25 7.44 38.82
N GLN A 726 22.57 6.37 39.28
CA GLN A 726 23.33 5.25 39.89
C GLN A 726 23.01 3.79 39.56
N THR A 727 22.28 3.43 38.49
CA THR A 727 22.19 1.99 38.15
C THR A 727 21.97 1.73 36.66
N CYS A 728 23.04 1.39 35.93
CA CYS A 728 22.99 0.62 34.67
C CYS A 728 24.38 0.06 34.33
N LEU A 729 24.65 -1.17 34.74
CA LEU A 729 25.82 -1.96 34.34
C LEU A 729 25.37 -3.42 34.20
N THR A 730 24.97 -3.89 33.00
CA THR A 730 25.36 -5.20 32.42
C THR A 730 24.75 -5.51 31.03
N TYR A 731 25.60 -6.11 30.16
CA TYR A 731 25.41 -6.93 28.95
C TYR A 731 24.51 -6.50 27.77
N MET A 732 25.13 -6.26 26.60
CA MET A 732 24.56 -6.49 25.25
C MET A 732 25.63 -6.99 24.26
N GLU A 733 25.35 -8.10 23.58
CA GLU A 733 26.03 -8.58 22.37
C GLU A 733 25.19 -8.25 21.11
N PHE A 734 25.86 -8.21 19.95
CA PHE A 734 25.39 -7.98 18.57
C PHE A 734 25.35 -6.54 18.00
N GLY A 735 26.46 -6.15 17.36
CA GLY A 735 26.52 -6.01 15.90
C GLY A 735 25.74 -4.90 15.19
N SER A 736 25.87 -3.62 15.55
CA SER A 736 25.59 -2.50 14.61
C SER A 736 26.07 -1.10 15.04
N GLN A 737 27.08 -0.97 15.91
CA GLN A 737 27.51 0.35 16.40
C GLN A 737 28.87 0.82 15.86
N TYR A 738 28.86 1.52 14.72
CA TYR A 738 29.96 2.41 14.29
C TYR A 738 29.51 3.88 14.11
N ARG A 739 28.19 4.16 14.18
CA ARG A 739 27.61 5.51 14.01
C ARG A 739 27.29 6.24 15.31
N TYR A 740 27.23 5.54 16.45
CA TYR A 740 26.76 6.13 17.71
C TYR A 740 27.83 6.88 18.52
N LEU A 741 29.12 6.54 18.36
CA LEU A 741 30.18 7.13 19.20
C LEU A 741 30.64 8.54 18.75
N ASN A 742 30.52 8.88 17.45
CA ASN A 742 30.88 10.22 16.96
C ASN A 742 29.85 11.30 17.32
N GLY A 743 28.58 10.93 17.49
CA GLY A 743 27.53 11.86 17.93
C GLY A 743 27.68 12.27 19.40
N ILE A 744 28.15 11.35 20.25
CA ILE A 744 28.37 11.58 21.68
C ILE A 744 29.54 12.57 21.91
N ALA A 745 30.61 12.50 21.11
CA ALA A 745 31.73 13.44 21.20
C ALA A 745 31.36 14.88 20.80
N ALA A 746 30.44 15.04 19.84
CA ALA A 746 29.96 16.35 19.37
C ALA A 746 28.89 16.97 20.31
N ALA A 747 28.17 16.15 21.07
CA ALA A 747 27.24 16.59 22.10
C ALA A 747 27.98 17.00 23.39
N LEU A 748 28.98 16.21 23.82
CA LEU A 748 29.80 16.53 25.00
C LEU A 748 30.67 17.78 24.83
N SER A 749 31.03 18.16 23.61
CA SER A 749 31.79 19.41 23.37
C SER A 749 30.95 20.68 23.52
N ARG A 750 29.61 20.58 23.53
CA ARG A 750 28.70 21.75 23.65
C ARG A 750 28.25 22.03 25.08
N SER A 751 28.46 21.09 26.02
CA SER A 751 28.02 21.22 27.42
C SER A 751 29.16 21.42 28.43
N LEU A 752 30.41 21.60 27.98
CA LEU A 752 31.58 21.86 28.83
C LEU A 752 32.13 23.27 28.58
N VAL A 753 31.38 24.28 29.02
CA VAL A 753 31.92 25.63 29.26
C VAL A 753 32.06 25.78 30.77
N ARG A 754 33.30 25.94 31.24
CA ARG A 754 33.81 26.01 32.63
C ARG A 754 34.23 24.67 33.24
N ILE A 755 35.49 24.32 33.01
CA ILE A 755 36.50 23.91 34.01
C ILE A 755 37.85 24.08 33.31
N GLU A 756 38.67 25.03 33.78
CA GLU A 756 40.07 25.14 33.35
C GLU A 756 40.90 24.04 34.02
N LYS A 757 41.78 23.42 33.23
CA LYS A 757 42.82 22.44 33.60
C LYS A 757 42.33 21.04 34.00
N LEU A 758 42.21 20.15 33.02
CA LEU A 758 42.50 18.72 33.18
C LEU A 758 42.96 18.14 31.83
N GLU A 759 44.10 17.47 31.85
CA GLU A 759 44.82 16.96 30.68
C GLU A 759 44.10 15.79 29.98
N LEU A 760 44.20 15.80 28.66
CA LEU A 760 43.49 14.96 27.69
C LEU A 760 44.10 13.53 27.56
N PHE A 761 44.42 12.87 28.67
CA PHE A 761 45.15 11.59 28.66
C PHE A 761 44.32 10.33 28.97
N HIS A 762 43.09 10.45 29.47
CA HIS A 762 42.30 9.28 29.90
C HIS A 762 41.33 8.68 28.87
N VAL A 763 40.93 9.41 27.82
CA VAL A 763 39.92 8.91 26.86
C VAL A 763 40.50 7.91 25.84
N THR A 764 41.78 8.03 25.52
CA THR A 764 42.42 7.17 24.50
C THR A 764 42.64 5.72 24.98
N PHE A 765 42.69 5.48 26.30
CA PHE A 765 42.96 4.14 26.84
C PHE A 765 41.74 3.20 26.76
N LEU A 766 40.51 3.74 26.85
CA LEU A 766 39.27 2.94 26.80
C LEU A 766 38.88 2.46 25.38
N LEU A 767 39.33 3.17 24.35
CA LEU A 767 39.03 2.85 22.94
C LEU A 767 39.88 1.70 22.38
N LEU A 768 40.97 1.32 23.03
CA LEU A 768 41.92 0.32 22.52
C LEU A 768 41.83 -1.04 23.23
N ASP A 769 41.29 -1.11 24.45
CA ASP A 769 41.05 -2.40 25.11
C ASP A 769 39.91 -3.20 24.45
N SER A 770 38.97 -2.51 23.79
CA SER A 770 37.89 -3.12 23.00
C SER A 770 38.36 -3.70 21.66
N LEU A 771 39.59 -3.43 21.21
CA LEU A 771 40.17 -3.98 19.97
C LEU A 771 41.06 -5.22 20.19
N LYS A 772 41.32 -5.63 21.44
CA LYS A 772 42.11 -6.84 21.74
C LYS A 772 41.37 -8.17 21.52
N PHE A 773 40.08 -8.13 21.16
CA PHE A 773 39.24 -9.33 21.03
C PHE A 773 39.20 -9.98 19.63
N VAL A 774 40.07 -9.57 18.70
CA VAL A 774 40.28 -10.30 17.43
C VAL A 774 41.60 -11.08 17.53
N LYS A 775 41.52 -12.41 17.70
CA LYS A 775 42.70 -13.29 17.63
C LYS A 775 43.44 -13.04 16.31
N GLY A 776 44.64 -12.44 16.41
CA GLY A 776 45.58 -12.28 15.29
C GLY A 776 45.93 -10.85 14.88
N LEU A 777 45.28 -9.82 15.44
CA LEU A 777 45.63 -8.41 15.14
C LEU A 777 46.55 -7.84 16.24
N LYS A 778 47.81 -7.54 15.92
CA LYS A 778 48.70 -6.72 16.77
C LYS A 778 48.74 -5.31 16.22
N VAL A 779 48.17 -4.35 16.95
CA VAL A 779 48.26 -2.91 16.62
C VAL A 779 49.45 -2.34 17.40
N LEU A 780 50.42 -1.79 16.68
CA LEU A 780 51.62 -1.16 17.25
C LEU A 780 51.52 0.35 17.01
N ILE A 781 51.44 1.14 18.08
CA ILE A 781 51.44 2.60 18.03
C ILE A 781 52.85 3.06 18.41
N LEU A 782 53.56 3.70 17.47
CA LEU A 782 54.95 4.14 17.68
C LEU A 782 55.00 5.66 17.78
N THR A 783 55.61 6.19 18.85
CA THR A 783 55.93 7.61 18.92
C THR A 783 57.19 7.95 18.10
N LYS A 784 57.46 9.24 17.87
CA LYS A 784 58.66 9.70 17.17
C LYS A 784 59.97 9.28 17.88
N ALA A 785 59.94 9.13 19.20
CA ALA A 785 61.06 8.64 20.00
C ALA A 785 61.22 7.11 19.90
N ASP A 786 60.10 6.37 19.87
CA ASP A 786 60.11 4.91 19.68
C ASP A 786 60.64 4.52 18.31
N MET A 787 60.26 5.25 17.25
CA MET A 787 60.75 5.01 15.88
C MET A 787 62.26 5.25 15.72
N LYS A 788 62.83 6.24 16.42
CA LYS A 788 64.29 6.45 16.45
C LYS A 788 65.03 5.33 17.19
N THR A 789 64.43 4.80 18.26
CA THR A 789 64.99 3.73 19.09
C THR A 789 64.89 2.35 18.42
N LEU A 790 63.82 2.10 17.65
CA LEU A 790 63.63 0.89 16.85
C LEU A 790 64.62 0.75 15.70
N LEU A 791 65.13 1.86 15.15
CA LEU A 791 66.11 1.85 14.06
C LEU A 791 67.55 1.64 14.55
N SER A 792 67.86 1.98 15.80
CA SER A 792 69.19 1.87 16.39
C SER A 792 69.49 0.51 17.05
N LYS A 793 68.46 -0.34 17.23
CA LYS A 793 68.63 -1.71 17.75
C LYS A 793 68.37 -2.74 16.66
N SER A 794 69.30 -3.67 16.46
CA SER A 794 69.11 -4.86 15.64
C SER A 794 68.20 -5.85 16.36
N PHE A 795 66.89 -5.70 16.19
CA PHE A 795 65.93 -6.73 16.59
C PHE A 795 65.72 -7.70 15.41
N ASP A 796 65.74 -9.00 15.71
CA ASP A 796 65.36 -10.05 14.77
C ASP A 796 63.83 -10.24 14.84
N TRP A 797 63.13 -9.79 13.80
CA TRP A 797 61.66 -9.81 13.74
C TRP A 797 61.19 -10.99 12.89
N SER A 798 61.02 -12.17 13.48
CA SER A 798 60.25 -13.25 12.86
C SER A 798 58.77 -13.12 13.24
N ILE A 799 58.01 -12.32 12.49
CA ILE A 799 56.55 -12.19 12.66
C ILE A 799 55.84 -12.57 11.36
N ASN A 800 55.08 -13.67 11.39
CA ASN A 800 54.12 -14.02 10.33
C ASN A 800 52.85 -13.15 10.48
N CYS A 801 52.78 -12.03 9.76
CA CYS A 801 51.58 -11.19 9.66
C CYS A 801 50.99 -11.23 8.24
N LEU A 802 49.67 -11.45 8.13
CA LEU A 802 48.95 -11.53 6.84
C LEU A 802 48.61 -10.16 6.21
N SER A 803 48.70 -9.05 6.96
CA SER A 803 48.53 -7.69 6.44
C SER A 803 49.05 -6.63 7.42
N LEU A 804 49.66 -5.55 6.90
CA LEU A 804 50.04 -4.35 7.67
C LEU A 804 49.31 -3.12 7.11
N GLN A 805 48.65 -2.34 7.98
CA GLN A 805 48.04 -1.05 7.64
C GLN A 805 48.75 0.08 8.36
N VAL A 806 49.09 1.15 7.63
CA VAL A 806 49.73 2.35 8.18
C VAL A 806 48.87 3.57 7.81
N VAL A 807 48.39 4.29 8.81
CA VAL A 807 47.50 5.46 8.66
C VAL A 807 48.25 6.72 9.10
N PHE A 808 48.27 7.75 8.24
CA PHE A 808 48.94 9.03 8.55
C PHE A 808 47.90 10.12 8.85
N PHE A 809 48.05 10.79 9.99
CA PHE A 809 47.26 11.97 10.35
C PHE A 809 48.06 13.27 10.09
N LYS A 810 47.35 14.33 9.71
CA LYS A 810 47.92 15.61 9.27
C LYS A 810 48.48 16.41 10.46
N GLY A 811 49.76 16.79 10.38
CA GLY A 811 50.42 17.67 11.36
C GLY A 811 51.94 17.85 11.19
N LEU A 812 52.63 16.97 10.46
CA LEU A 812 54.08 17.02 10.26
C LEU A 812 54.42 16.59 8.82
N LEU A 813 54.70 17.55 7.94
CA LEU A 813 55.01 17.30 6.52
C LEU A 813 56.44 17.73 6.20
N GLY A 814 57.21 16.80 5.63
CA GLY A 814 58.60 16.98 5.20
C GLY A 814 59.41 15.70 5.41
N ASP A 815 60.04 15.57 6.56
CA ASP A 815 61.07 14.53 6.81
C ASP A 815 60.52 13.13 7.11
N HIS A 816 59.22 13.02 7.41
CA HIS A 816 58.60 11.77 7.86
C HIS A 816 58.31 10.78 6.71
N TYR A 817 58.23 11.24 5.47
CA TYR A 817 57.95 10.38 4.30
C TYR A 817 59.17 9.57 3.86
N GLN A 818 60.37 10.17 3.85
CA GLN A 818 61.61 9.42 3.62
C GLN A 818 61.90 8.41 4.76
N PHE A 819 61.47 8.72 5.98
CA PHE A 819 61.65 7.87 7.16
C PHE A 819 60.76 6.62 7.11
N ALA A 820 59.49 6.77 6.69
CA ALA A 820 58.55 5.67 6.50
C ALA A 820 59.00 4.71 5.38
N GLY A 821 59.57 5.24 4.30
CA GLY A 821 60.15 4.43 3.22
C GLY A 821 61.31 3.53 3.68
N LYS A 822 62.19 4.04 4.57
CA LYS A 822 63.31 3.27 5.13
C LYS A 822 62.85 2.17 6.10
N ILE A 823 61.80 2.40 6.89
CA ILE A 823 61.21 1.38 7.78
C ILE A 823 60.54 0.27 6.97
N ALA A 824 59.76 0.64 5.93
CA ALA A 824 59.14 -0.32 5.04
C ALA A 824 60.19 -1.19 4.32
N ALA A 825 61.27 -0.60 3.82
CA ALA A 825 62.36 -1.34 3.16
C ALA A 825 63.09 -2.31 4.12
N LYS A 826 63.22 -1.97 5.41
CA LYS A 826 63.84 -2.84 6.43
C LYS A 826 62.92 -3.98 6.88
N ILE A 827 61.60 -3.77 6.87
CA ILE A 827 60.56 -4.78 7.18
C ILE A 827 60.34 -5.74 6.00
N LEU A 828 60.45 -5.25 4.75
CA LEU A 828 60.17 -6.01 3.52
C LEU A 828 61.29 -7.01 3.13
N GLY A 829 62.32 -7.17 3.95
CA GLY A 829 63.42 -8.10 3.69
C GLY A 829 63.03 -9.58 3.66
N LYS A 830 62.00 -10.02 4.41
CA LYS A 830 61.47 -11.40 4.34
C LYS A 830 59.98 -11.47 4.74
N SER A 831 59.13 -11.92 3.82
CA SER A 831 57.78 -12.50 4.05
C SER A 831 56.60 -11.56 4.40
N LEU A 832 56.13 -10.76 3.43
CA LEU A 832 54.81 -10.10 3.47
C LEU A 832 53.99 -10.45 2.22
N ARG A 833 52.72 -10.90 2.40
CA ARG A 833 51.83 -11.27 1.28
C ARG A 833 50.93 -10.15 0.76
N LYS A 834 50.70 -9.05 1.50
CA LYS A 834 49.88 -7.92 1.03
C LYS A 834 50.16 -6.63 1.81
N LEU A 835 50.32 -5.50 1.12
CA LEU A 835 50.51 -4.17 1.71
C LEU A 835 49.48 -3.20 1.10
N VAL A 836 48.77 -2.44 1.94
CA VAL A 836 47.77 -1.44 1.50
C VAL A 836 48.13 -0.09 2.09
N PHE A 837 48.43 0.89 1.24
CA PHE A 837 48.54 2.29 1.63
C PHE A 837 47.18 2.98 1.44
N GLN A 838 46.70 3.67 2.47
CA GLN A 838 45.47 4.45 2.40
C GLN A 838 45.80 5.91 2.71
N PHE A 839 45.76 6.75 1.68
CA PHE A 839 45.99 8.19 1.81
C PHE A 839 44.64 8.91 1.85
N GLY A 840 44.29 9.51 2.98
CA GLY A 840 43.12 10.38 3.08
C GLY A 840 43.46 11.79 2.61
N TYR A 841 42.81 12.29 1.56
CA TYR A 841 42.89 13.70 1.17
C TYR A 841 41.59 14.43 1.52
N LEU A 842 41.71 15.44 2.38
CA LEU A 842 40.72 16.52 2.47
C LEU A 842 40.97 17.49 1.30
N HIS A 843 39.90 17.95 0.65
CA HIS A 843 39.88 18.92 -0.45
C HIS A 843 40.98 20.01 -0.34
N ILE A 844 41.93 20.02 -1.29
CA ILE A 844 42.82 21.17 -1.53
C ILE A 844 42.99 21.31 -3.04
N ARG A 845 42.82 22.53 -3.57
CA ARG A 845 43.09 22.88 -4.98
C ARG A 845 44.51 22.43 -5.36
N PRO A 846 44.72 21.72 -6.49
CA PRO A 846 46.06 21.28 -6.85
C PRO A 846 46.91 22.47 -7.32
N GLN A 847 48.04 22.67 -6.64
CA GLN A 847 49.19 23.40 -7.18
C GLN A 847 50.11 22.37 -7.83
N LYS A 848 50.55 22.64 -9.07
CA LYS A 848 51.24 21.72 -10.00
C LYS A 848 52.46 21.01 -9.39
N GLU A 849 53.17 21.66 -8.47
CA GLU A 849 54.38 21.16 -7.80
C GLU A 849 54.18 19.93 -6.90
N LYS A 850 52.96 19.66 -6.41
CA LYS A 850 52.70 18.50 -5.51
C LYS A 850 52.45 17.19 -6.25
N ILE A 851 52.13 17.25 -7.53
CA ILE A 851 51.93 16.05 -8.38
C ILE A 851 53.29 15.44 -8.74
N GLU A 852 54.30 16.27 -9.03
CA GLU A 852 55.66 15.79 -9.36
C GLU A 852 56.36 15.06 -8.20
N ILE A 853 56.09 15.43 -6.94
CA ILE A 853 56.64 14.74 -5.77
C ILE A 853 56.03 13.33 -5.63
N MET A 854 54.72 13.19 -5.89
CA MET A 854 54.04 11.89 -5.83
C MET A 854 54.52 10.96 -6.95
N GLU A 855 54.73 11.46 -8.16
CA GLU A 855 55.31 10.68 -9.27
C GLU A 855 56.74 10.22 -8.96
N LYS A 856 57.59 11.09 -8.36
CA LYS A 856 58.95 10.69 -7.96
C LYS A 856 58.96 9.59 -6.89
N VAL A 857 58.04 9.63 -5.93
CA VAL A 857 57.91 8.58 -4.90
C VAL A 857 57.42 7.27 -5.53
N PHE A 858 56.40 7.34 -6.40
CA PHE A 858 55.87 6.16 -7.09
C PHE A 858 56.89 5.51 -8.03
N ASN A 859 57.71 6.30 -8.73
CA ASN A 859 58.74 5.80 -9.65
C ASN A 859 60.00 5.28 -8.93
N SER A 860 60.18 5.57 -7.64
CA SER A 860 61.29 5.03 -6.83
C SER A 860 61.05 3.59 -6.34
N VAL A 861 59.82 3.05 -6.51
CA VAL A 861 59.47 1.69 -6.13
C VAL A 861 59.82 0.75 -7.29
N ASN A 862 60.96 0.06 -7.17
CA ASN A 862 61.41 -0.90 -8.18
C ASN A 862 60.52 -2.15 -8.17
N THR A 863 59.63 -2.27 -9.17
CA THR A 863 58.58 -3.31 -9.22
C THR A 863 59.05 -4.67 -9.72
N GLU A 864 60.31 -4.82 -10.16
CA GLU A 864 60.81 -6.09 -10.71
C GLU A 864 61.18 -7.16 -9.66
N GLN A 865 61.21 -6.83 -8.36
CA GLN A 865 61.44 -7.81 -7.29
C GLN A 865 60.17 -8.41 -6.67
N LEU A 866 58.96 -8.06 -7.16
CA LEU A 866 57.69 -8.52 -6.59
C LEU A 866 56.93 -9.37 -7.62
N GLY A 867 57.02 -10.70 -7.45
CA GLY A 867 56.34 -11.70 -8.27
C GLY A 867 54.81 -11.52 -8.30
N TRP A 868 54.23 -11.78 -9.46
CA TRP A 868 52.85 -11.45 -9.80
C TRP A 868 51.80 -12.28 -9.03
N SER A 869 51.07 -11.63 -8.13
CA SER A 869 49.60 -11.63 -8.06
C SER A 869 49.19 -10.78 -6.85
N SER A 870 48.25 -9.85 -7.06
CA SER A 870 47.63 -8.95 -6.07
C SER A 870 48.35 -7.62 -5.69
N VAL A 871 48.72 -6.83 -6.71
CA VAL A 871 48.72 -5.35 -6.59
C VAL A 871 47.48 -4.81 -7.29
N VAL A 872 46.47 -4.35 -6.55
CA VAL A 872 45.36 -3.57 -7.12
C VAL A 872 45.86 -2.14 -7.30
N LYS A 873 46.19 -1.76 -8.54
CA LYS A 873 46.40 -0.36 -8.92
C LYS A 873 45.02 0.31 -9.06
N GLY A 874 44.57 1.03 -8.03
CA GLY A 874 43.38 1.86 -8.09
C GLY A 874 43.73 3.32 -7.82
N ILE A 875 43.83 4.13 -8.86
CA ILE A 875 43.74 5.60 -8.75
C ILE A 875 42.38 5.98 -9.37
N SER A 876 41.44 6.46 -8.57
CA SER A 876 40.23 7.11 -9.09
C SER A 876 40.51 8.61 -9.21
N ILE A 877 40.81 9.07 -10.42
CA ILE A 877 40.82 10.50 -10.76
C ILE A 877 39.47 10.80 -11.42
N ILE A 878 38.58 11.51 -10.72
CA ILE A 878 37.34 12.01 -11.31
C ILE A 878 37.72 13.27 -12.11
N TRP A 879 37.73 13.16 -13.43
CA TRP A 879 37.74 14.32 -14.32
C TRP A 879 36.32 14.85 -14.47
N ASN A 880 36.10 16.09 -14.06
CA ASN A 880 34.89 16.84 -14.41
C ASN A 880 35.25 17.71 -15.61
N ARG A 881 34.79 17.38 -16.81
CA ARG A 881 34.81 18.29 -17.96
C ARG A 881 33.41 18.42 -18.53
N SER A 882 32.81 19.58 -18.24
CA SER A 882 32.13 20.37 -19.26
C SER A 882 33.19 21.19 -20.01
N VAL A 883 32.87 21.58 -21.25
CA VAL A 883 33.67 22.28 -22.30
C VAL A 883 34.51 21.30 -23.16
N ASP A 884 34.21 21.05 -24.44
CA ASP A 884 33.26 21.60 -25.42
C ASP A 884 32.08 20.67 -25.72
#